data_AF-A0A0N4ZZA9-F1
#
_entry.id   AF-A0A0N4ZZA9-F1
#
_cell.length_a   1.000
_cell.length_b   1.000
_cell.length_c   1.000
_cell.angle_alpha   90.00
_cell.angle_beta   90.00
_cell.angle_gamma   90.00
#
_symmetry.space_group_name_H-M   'P 1'
#
loop_
_entity.id
_entity.type
_entity.pdbx_description
1 polymer ?
#
loop_
_entity_poly.entity_id
_entity_poly.type
_entity_poly.pdbx_seq_one_letter_code
_entity_poly.pdbx_strand_id
1 'polypeptide(L)'
;MDNFSNGNEMYNLKFKSGLKVHYAEYQSSFERNEIGGLGYLLRRLDILLLKHLNSTRKFSKHIGHNVGYKYTSFDYSGFILNTQACTFGLFIEDVTKRGEELNSLFGKHTVDYGVVVLLKVPSGRIVLKTFPTKGTNIRASVCPFTNWVPKGGVIKFNPERKLYDIGHFEQSNDKSHVITPIYMGDFDLNFFLCGYLIQPNLPRIKIGYGIKIDGPDTSHQKRIHPLRSELNCKKYDDVGKLYVYGYMERDTNYMKRVFMERIEPNLYKDYKFYSEQTLIFYDRIKLEGDVKSDKPHRKLGKEHIERRPVCTRKTSNNVKAMLIPTLASLDDVERISNTKTYYLFVNESNINRKISVKCLTKVKNDNFKHFDHFYSRAANISVINTKYVDNPKGFASTEIEFSDKLDGFGIYTCIATDKTKAYNEKNITIATTYMLPVNGYKFTLGGIASNEKYLNFTTCKRTYDKWGKIISMNLASEGSTDGNIFIKDVSNNNEDIMIKDNMVAYMHLFNFTRIHVTCTYETIIKTTFATEQIYQFPLISHNITNRINNVKKNGNKIDDIHLYWIGAFCITAMILIAIIASIYIMRKGRVKSGGTNGSKKSAKGSGKDVKGPKKTAKGNKKTAKTTLGGKSSMSGSIASDMSKSGTSVSNTSASGISTSIVPNNKKVTTGKKIANNKKPDPKSKTNTKSSDTKGKSPLKGFFKLKKKK
;
A
#
# COMPACT_ATOMS: atom_id res chain seq x y z
N MET A 1 -27.80 35.60 0.34
CA MET A 1 -28.61 34.36 0.14
C MET A 1 -28.69 33.91 -1.33
N ASP A 2 -27.65 34.09 -2.16
CA ASP A 2 -27.85 34.73 -3.47
C ASP A 2 -27.73 33.81 -4.71
N ASN A 3 -27.37 32.54 -4.52
CA ASN A 3 -27.17 31.59 -5.64
C ASN A 3 -28.46 30.96 -6.18
N PHE A 4 -29.65 31.39 -5.73
CA PHE A 4 -30.95 30.97 -6.28
C PHE A 4 -31.86 32.13 -6.73
N SER A 5 -31.56 33.37 -6.34
CA SER A 5 -32.45 34.52 -6.54
C SER A 5 -32.68 34.91 -8.01
N ASN A 6 -31.74 34.58 -8.90
CA ASN A 6 -31.82 34.91 -10.33
C ASN A 6 -32.26 33.70 -11.21
N GLY A 7 -32.59 32.56 -10.60
CA GLY A 7 -32.87 31.30 -11.28
C GLY A 7 -34.36 31.03 -11.53
N ASN A 8 -34.99 31.76 -12.45
CA ASN A 8 -36.40 31.55 -12.80
C ASN A 8 -36.68 30.26 -13.61
N GLU A 9 -35.65 29.52 -14.06
CA GLU A 9 -35.79 28.22 -14.72
C GLU A 9 -34.91 27.15 -14.06
N MET A 10 -35.43 25.92 -13.89
CA MET A 10 -34.66 24.76 -13.46
C MET A 10 -35.18 23.49 -14.15
N TYR A 11 -34.28 22.68 -14.73
CA TYR A 11 -34.62 21.56 -15.62
C TYR A 11 -35.54 22.03 -16.78
N ASN A 12 -36.71 21.40 -16.94
CA ASN A 12 -37.77 21.81 -17.86
C ASN A 12 -38.91 22.60 -17.16
N LEU A 13 -38.62 23.26 -16.04
CA LEU A 13 -39.57 24.09 -15.29
C LEU A 13 -39.20 25.57 -15.37
N LYS A 14 -40.21 26.44 -15.44
CA LYS A 14 -40.09 27.89 -15.28
C LYS A 14 -41.02 28.34 -14.15
N PHE A 15 -40.49 29.00 -13.13
CA PHE A 15 -41.27 29.38 -11.94
C PHE A 15 -41.84 30.79 -12.12
N LYS A 16 -43.18 30.96 -12.05
CA LYS A 16 -43.82 32.28 -12.14
C LYS A 16 -43.39 33.19 -11.00
N SER A 17 -43.30 32.62 -9.80
CA SER A 17 -43.01 33.34 -8.54
C SER A 17 -41.64 32.99 -7.95
N GLY A 18 -40.70 32.53 -8.78
CA GLY A 18 -39.34 32.17 -8.36
C GLY A 18 -39.25 30.92 -7.45
N LEU A 19 -38.10 30.78 -6.80
CA LEU A 19 -37.77 29.68 -5.88
C LEU A 19 -37.80 30.15 -4.42
N LYS A 20 -38.65 29.52 -3.60
CA LYS A 20 -38.65 29.67 -2.13
C LYS A 20 -37.72 28.64 -1.51
N VAL A 21 -37.04 28.97 -0.41
CA VAL A 21 -36.20 28.03 0.36
C VAL A 21 -36.79 27.84 1.76
N HIS A 22 -36.92 26.59 2.20
CA HIS A 22 -37.45 26.22 3.52
C HIS A 22 -36.47 25.30 4.25
N TYR A 23 -36.36 25.47 5.58
CA TYR A 23 -35.41 24.73 6.42
C TYR A 23 -36.15 23.78 7.37
N ALA A 24 -36.05 22.48 7.09
CA ALA A 24 -36.59 21.38 7.88
C ALA A 24 -35.60 20.97 8.98
N GLU A 25 -36.03 20.89 10.25
CA GLU A 25 -35.16 20.44 11.34
C GLU A 25 -35.28 18.94 11.60
N TYR A 26 -34.14 18.25 11.64
CA TYR A 26 -34.03 16.82 11.91
C TYR A 26 -33.73 16.55 13.39
N GLN A 27 -34.57 15.74 14.05
CA GLN A 27 -34.39 15.35 15.44
C GLN A 27 -33.93 13.89 15.54
N SER A 28 -32.92 13.60 16.35
CA SER A 28 -32.39 12.24 16.55
C SER A 28 -33.31 11.31 17.35
N SER A 29 -34.41 11.83 17.93
CA SER A 29 -35.48 11.03 18.53
C SER A 29 -36.05 9.99 17.57
N PHE A 30 -36.12 10.30 16.26
CA PHE A 30 -36.67 9.40 15.25
C PHE A 30 -35.75 8.23 14.88
N GLU A 31 -34.47 8.25 15.26
CA GLU A 31 -33.52 7.14 15.05
C GLU A 31 -33.76 5.96 16.01
N ARG A 32 -34.60 6.12 17.05
CA ARG A 32 -34.82 5.12 18.12
C ARG A 32 -36.05 4.22 17.92
N ASN A 33 -36.96 4.54 17.02
CA ASN A 33 -38.14 3.72 16.75
C ASN A 33 -37.90 2.84 15.51
N GLU A 34 -37.48 1.59 15.72
CA GLU A 34 -37.19 0.61 14.65
C GLU A 34 -38.38 0.31 13.72
N ILE A 35 -39.59 0.71 14.11
CA ILE A 35 -40.80 0.67 13.28
C ILE A 35 -41.44 2.07 13.30
N GLY A 36 -41.49 2.73 12.13
CA GLY A 36 -42.29 3.94 11.90
C GLY A 36 -41.75 5.29 12.36
N GLY A 37 -40.58 5.36 13.02
CA GLY A 37 -40.06 6.61 13.61
C GLY A 37 -40.00 7.81 12.67
N LEU A 38 -39.40 7.65 11.49
CA LEU A 38 -39.24 8.74 10.50
C LEU A 38 -40.58 9.37 10.08
N GLY A 39 -41.64 8.57 9.99
CA GLY A 39 -42.97 9.01 9.55
C GLY A 39 -43.61 10.07 10.46
N TYR A 40 -43.16 10.21 11.71
CA TYR A 40 -43.67 11.22 12.65
C TYR A 40 -43.08 12.62 12.42
N LEU A 41 -41.80 12.73 12.04
CA LEU A 41 -41.21 14.00 11.61
C LEU A 41 -41.93 14.47 10.35
N LEU A 42 -42.06 13.56 9.40
CA LEU A 42 -42.76 13.82 8.14
C LEU A 42 -44.19 14.25 8.41
N ARG A 43 -44.97 13.54 9.24
CA ARG A 43 -46.32 14.00 9.65
C ARG A 43 -46.36 15.43 10.18
N ARG A 44 -45.33 15.99 10.82
CA ARG A 44 -45.33 17.42 11.24
C ARG A 44 -44.97 18.39 10.12
N LEU A 45 -44.06 18.03 9.22
CA LEU A 45 -43.71 18.84 8.04
C LEU A 45 -44.80 18.77 6.97
N ASP A 46 -45.34 17.57 6.76
CA ASP A 46 -46.62 17.31 6.11
C ASP A 46 -47.69 18.18 6.76
N ILE A 47 -47.93 18.19 8.08
CA ILE A 47 -48.97 19.05 8.70
C ILE A 47 -48.73 20.56 8.44
N LEU A 48 -47.50 21.04 8.43
CA LEU A 48 -47.20 22.45 8.12
C LEU A 48 -47.45 22.80 6.65
N LEU A 49 -47.15 21.88 5.72
CA LEU A 49 -47.48 22.02 4.30
C LEU A 49 -48.96 21.70 4.02
N LEU A 50 -49.61 20.85 4.81
CA LEU A 50 -51.01 20.42 4.69
C LEU A 50 -51.97 21.51 5.17
N LYS A 51 -51.55 22.33 6.14
CA LYS A 51 -52.22 23.60 6.44
C LYS A 51 -52.21 24.59 5.26
N HIS A 52 -51.37 24.37 4.23
CA HIS A 52 -51.48 25.02 2.93
C HIS A 52 -52.10 24.13 1.82
N LEU A 53 -52.00 22.80 1.87
CA LEU A 53 -52.72 21.88 0.96
C LEU A 53 -54.24 21.83 1.19
N ASN A 54 -54.76 22.50 2.22
CA ASN A 54 -56.20 22.78 2.35
C ASN A 54 -56.69 23.85 1.35
N SER A 55 -56.05 23.91 0.17
CA SER A 55 -56.28 24.82 -0.94
C SER A 55 -56.30 24.05 -2.26
N THR A 56 -56.73 24.67 -3.35
CA THR A 56 -56.93 24.07 -4.68
C THR A 56 -55.62 23.73 -5.43
N ARG A 57 -54.51 23.48 -4.73
CA ARG A 57 -53.16 23.36 -5.29
C ARG A 57 -52.63 21.94 -5.28
N LYS A 58 -52.09 21.52 -6.43
CA LYS A 58 -51.41 20.25 -6.64
C LYS A 58 -49.93 20.41 -6.26
N PHE A 59 -49.41 19.47 -5.47
CA PHE A 59 -47.99 19.43 -5.09
C PHE A 59 -47.28 18.26 -5.76
N SER A 60 -46.10 18.53 -6.31
CA SER A 60 -45.25 17.55 -6.98
C SER A 60 -43.82 17.65 -6.43
N LYS A 61 -43.06 16.56 -6.48
CA LYS A 61 -41.66 16.52 -6.00
C LYS A 61 -40.72 15.90 -7.03
N HIS A 62 -39.47 16.37 -7.04
CA HIS A 62 -38.42 15.80 -7.88
C HIS A 62 -37.92 14.47 -7.27
N ILE A 63 -37.89 13.40 -8.07
CA ILE A 63 -37.50 12.04 -7.66
C ILE A 63 -36.29 11.55 -8.45
N GLY A 64 -35.41 10.79 -7.80
CA GLY A 64 -34.11 10.41 -8.40
C GLY A 64 -34.05 9.13 -9.20
N HIS A 65 -35.13 8.33 -9.20
CA HIS A 65 -35.23 7.18 -10.08
C HIS A 65 -36.70 6.77 -10.22
N ASN A 66 -37.20 6.90 -11.45
CA ASN A 66 -38.37 6.23 -12.00
C ASN A 66 -38.17 6.22 -13.53
N VAL A 67 -38.48 5.13 -14.22
CA VAL A 67 -38.09 4.94 -15.63
C VAL A 67 -38.89 5.89 -16.52
N GLY A 68 -38.24 6.96 -16.98
CA GLY A 68 -38.84 8.03 -17.79
C GLY A 68 -39.41 9.22 -17.00
N TYR A 69 -39.50 9.16 -15.67
CA TYR A 69 -40.15 10.19 -14.85
C TYR A 69 -39.16 10.90 -13.91
N LYS A 70 -39.13 12.23 -13.98
CA LYS A 70 -38.40 13.16 -13.09
C LYS A 70 -39.22 13.52 -11.84
N TYR A 71 -40.54 13.65 -11.99
CA TYR A 71 -41.44 14.15 -10.95
C TYR A 71 -42.48 13.09 -10.56
N THR A 72 -43.09 13.25 -9.38
CA THR A 72 -44.31 12.53 -8.99
C THR A 72 -45.16 13.41 -8.09
N SER A 73 -46.49 13.23 -8.13
CA SER A 73 -47.41 13.92 -7.22
C SER A 73 -47.18 13.50 -5.77
N PHE A 74 -47.27 14.47 -4.85
CA PHE A 74 -47.08 14.26 -3.41
C PHE A 74 -48.10 13.27 -2.83
N ASP A 75 -49.31 13.27 -3.37
CA ASP A 75 -50.42 12.36 -3.07
C ASP A 75 -50.01 10.86 -3.12
N TYR A 76 -49.08 10.49 -4.01
CA TYR A 76 -48.59 9.10 -4.13
C TYR A 76 -47.49 8.74 -3.12
N SER A 77 -46.77 9.73 -2.60
CA SER A 77 -45.83 9.57 -1.49
C SER A 77 -45.40 10.93 -0.94
N GLY A 78 -45.51 11.11 0.37
CA GLY A 78 -44.91 12.25 1.08
C GLY A 78 -43.38 12.25 1.01
N PHE A 79 -42.72 12.98 1.90
CA PHE A 79 -41.25 12.97 1.97
C PHE A 79 -40.68 11.54 2.17
N ILE A 80 -39.46 11.30 1.70
CA ILE A 80 -38.71 10.06 1.99
C ILE A 80 -37.27 10.43 2.31
N LEU A 81 -36.73 9.87 3.39
CA LEU A 81 -35.34 10.00 3.85
C LEU A 81 -34.94 8.71 4.59
N ASN A 82 -35.04 7.58 3.89
CA ASN A 82 -34.73 6.24 4.40
C ASN A 82 -33.71 5.54 3.48
N THR A 83 -33.39 4.28 3.76
CA THR A 83 -32.50 3.47 2.92
C THR A 83 -32.95 3.37 1.45
N GLN A 84 -34.24 3.53 1.12
CA GLN A 84 -34.75 3.43 -0.27
C GLN A 84 -34.53 4.71 -1.08
N ALA A 85 -34.74 5.89 -0.48
CA ALA A 85 -34.66 7.15 -1.21
C ALA A 85 -34.45 8.36 -0.29
N CYS A 86 -33.86 9.40 -0.88
CA CYS A 86 -34.00 10.78 -0.41
C CYS A 86 -34.79 11.57 -1.46
N THR A 87 -35.94 12.13 -1.06
CA THR A 87 -36.77 13.03 -1.90
C THR A 87 -36.82 14.46 -1.36
N PHE A 88 -35.84 14.86 -0.54
CA PHE A 88 -35.63 16.26 -0.17
C PHE A 88 -34.96 17.02 -1.33
N GLY A 89 -35.09 18.35 -1.33
CA GLY A 89 -34.70 19.20 -2.44
C GLY A 89 -35.89 19.92 -3.05
N LEU A 90 -36.10 19.80 -4.37
CA LEU A 90 -37.12 20.57 -5.09
C LEU A 90 -38.51 19.93 -5.02
N PHE A 91 -39.45 20.72 -4.50
CA PHE A 91 -40.89 20.57 -4.58
C PHE A 91 -41.46 21.64 -5.50
N ILE A 92 -42.65 21.38 -6.03
CA ILE A 92 -43.35 22.18 -7.04
C ILE A 92 -44.79 22.31 -6.57
N GLU A 93 -45.31 23.52 -6.57
CA GLU A 93 -46.66 23.86 -6.19
C GLU A 93 -47.32 24.58 -7.37
N ASP A 94 -48.44 24.06 -7.86
CA ASP A 94 -49.17 24.59 -9.01
C ASP A 94 -50.67 24.36 -8.85
N VAL A 95 -51.51 25.32 -9.25
CA VAL A 95 -52.98 25.13 -9.21
C VAL A 95 -53.42 24.02 -10.17
N THR A 96 -52.73 23.86 -11.30
CA THR A 96 -53.17 23.04 -12.43
C THR A 96 -52.40 21.74 -12.61
N LYS A 97 -51.12 21.64 -12.23
CA LYS A 97 -50.22 20.55 -12.68
C LYS A 97 -49.79 19.55 -11.61
N ARG A 98 -50.10 18.28 -11.85
CA ARG A 98 -49.56 17.12 -11.12
C ARG A 98 -48.22 16.65 -11.67
N GLY A 99 -47.51 15.81 -10.90
CA GLY A 99 -46.17 15.34 -11.26
C GLY A 99 -46.16 14.61 -12.59
N GLU A 100 -47.22 13.86 -12.88
CA GLU A 100 -47.42 13.10 -14.11
C GLU A 100 -47.49 14.03 -15.33
N GLU A 101 -48.15 15.19 -15.19
CA GLU A 101 -48.27 16.24 -16.22
C GLU A 101 -46.92 16.94 -16.49
N LEU A 102 -46.07 17.08 -15.47
CA LEU A 102 -44.74 17.73 -15.53
C LEU A 102 -43.64 16.84 -16.15
N ASN A 103 -43.96 15.58 -16.45
CA ASN A 103 -43.02 14.60 -17.02
C ASN A 103 -43.05 14.52 -18.56
N SER A 104 -43.84 15.37 -19.25
CA SER A 104 -43.90 15.34 -20.71
C SER A 104 -42.52 15.58 -21.35
N LEU A 105 -42.13 14.74 -22.31
CA LEU A 105 -40.74 14.71 -22.84
C LEU A 105 -40.33 15.99 -23.58
N PHE A 106 -41.30 16.78 -24.08
CA PHE A 106 -41.07 17.96 -24.92
C PHE A 106 -41.53 19.28 -24.27
N GLY A 107 -42.09 19.24 -23.06
CA GLY A 107 -42.62 20.43 -22.38
C GLY A 107 -41.58 21.16 -21.54
N LYS A 108 -41.34 22.45 -21.84
CA LYS A 108 -41.01 23.44 -20.80
C LYS A 108 -42.31 23.80 -20.08
N HIS A 109 -42.44 23.46 -18.81
CA HIS A 109 -43.63 23.74 -18.00
C HIS A 109 -43.42 25.01 -17.17
N THR A 110 -44.17 26.07 -17.46
CA THR A 110 -44.35 27.16 -16.51
C THR A 110 -45.20 26.67 -15.34
N VAL A 111 -44.72 26.85 -14.11
CA VAL A 111 -45.37 26.43 -12.86
C VAL A 111 -45.43 27.58 -11.85
N ASP A 112 -46.41 27.58 -10.95
CA ASP A 112 -46.64 28.72 -10.04
C ASP A 112 -45.44 28.97 -9.08
N TYR A 113 -45.03 27.96 -8.29
CA TYR A 113 -43.92 28.06 -7.34
C TYR A 113 -43.01 26.84 -7.37
N GLY A 114 -41.73 27.04 -7.06
CA GLY A 114 -40.81 25.99 -6.63
C GLY A 114 -40.39 26.20 -5.18
N VAL A 115 -40.35 25.12 -4.40
CA VAL A 115 -39.98 25.15 -2.98
C VAL A 115 -38.80 24.19 -2.74
N VAL A 116 -37.67 24.73 -2.33
CA VAL A 116 -36.46 23.98 -1.98
C VAL A 116 -36.46 23.68 -0.49
N VAL A 117 -36.74 22.43 -0.11
CA VAL A 117 -36.70 21.97 1.29
C VAL A 117 -35.32 21.42 1.62
N LEU A 118 -34.63 22.07 2.55
CA LEU A 118 -33.27 21.72 3.02
C LEU A 118 -33.30 21.25 4.47
N LEU A 119 -32.52 20.21 4.79
CA LEU A 119 -32.42 19.65 6.14
C LEU A 119 -31.35 20.35 7.00
N LYS A 120 -31.72 20.78 8.20
CA LYS A 120 -30.79 21.08 9.30
C LYS A 120 -30.66 19.83 10.18
N VAL A 121 -29.46 19.32 10.37
CA VAL A 121 -29.19 18.11 11.17
C VAL A 121 -28.18 18.46 12.28
N PRO A 122 -28.62 18.71 13.53
CA PRO A 122 -27.73 19.17 14.61
C PRO A 122 -26.58 18.21 14.95
N SER A 123 -26.80 16.90 14.78
CA SER A 123 -25.80 15.84 14.96
C SER A 123 -24.76 15.77 13.82
N GLY A 124 -24.96 16.49 12.71
CA GLY A 124 -24.18 16.35 11.48
C GLY A 124 -24.26 14.97 10.80
N ARG A 125 -25.10 14.05 11.30
CA ARG A 125 -25.27 12.69 10.76
C ARG A 125 -26.69 12.16 10.89
N ILE A 126 -27.07 11.30 9.94
CA ILE A 126 -28.33 10.54 9.94
C ILE A 126 -27.97 9.05 9.97
N VAL A 127 -28.51 8.33 10.95
CA VAL A 127 -28.45 6.87 11.06
C VAL A 127 -29.65 6.26 10.35
N LEU A 128 -29.41 5.55 9.24
CA LEU A 128 -30.46 4.87 8.46
C LEU A 128 -31.04 3.64 9.18
N LYS A 129 -30.17 2.91 9.90
CA LYS A 129 -30.48 1.78 10.79
C LYS A 129 -29.25 1.51 11.69
N THR A 130 -29.43 0.84 12.83
CA THR A 130 -28.32 0.29 13.63
C THR A 130 -28.22 -1.23 13.40
N PHE A 131 -27.01 -1.74 13.14
CA PHE A 131 -26.75 -3.18 12.99
C PHE A 131 -26.00 -3.77 14.20
N PRO A 132 -26.50 -4.85 14.81
CA PRO A 132 -25.75 -5.59 15.82
C PRO A 132 -24.72 -6.52 15.16
N THR A 133 -23.44 -6.26 15.46
CA THR A 133 -22.26 -6.89 14.85
C THR A 133 -21.27 -7.31 15.94
N LYS A 134 -20.77 -8.55 15.88
CA LYS A 134 -19.75 -9.08 16.79
C LYS A 134 -18.86 -10.06 16.05
N GLY A 135 -17.56 -10.03 16.35
CA GLY A 135 -16.55 -10.85 15.68
C GLY A 135 -16.69 -10.77 14.17
N THR A 136 -16.97 -11.90 13.52
CA THR A 136 -17.09 -11.96 12.04
C THR A 136 -18.52 -12.06 11.52
N ASN A 137 -19.52 -11.87 12.40
CA ASN A 137 -20.94 -11.74 12.05
C ASN A 137 -21.27 -10.35 11.47
N ILE A 138 -20.50 -9.94 10.46
CA ILE A 138 -20.70 -8.69 9.71
C ILE A 138 -21.92 -8.87 8.79
N ARG A 139 -22.84 -7.91 8.77
CA ARG A 139 -24.07 -8.00 7.96
C ARG A 139 -23.89 -7.28 6.63
N ALA A 140 -24.37 -7.87 5.55
CA ALA A 140 -24.51 -7.18 4.27
C ALA A 140 -25.83 -6.41 4.22
N SER A 141 -25.77 -5.21 3.66
CA SER A 141 -26.90 -4.33 3.40
C SER A 141 -26.62 -3.52 2.14
N VAL A 142 -27.37 -2.44 1.92
CA VAL A 142 -27.14 -1.47 0.85
C VAL A 142 -26.82 -0.09 1.42
N CYS A 143 -25.77 0.54 0.90
CA CYS A 143 -25.56 1.96 1.07
C CYS A 143 -26.30 2.76 -0.02
N PRO A 144 -26.84 3.94 0.29
CA PRO A 144 -27.07 4.99 -0.69
C PRO A 144 -25.87 5.19 -1.62
N PHE A 145 -26.15 5.47 -2.89
CA PHE A 145 -25.15 5.82 -3.89
C PHE A 145 -25.62 7.03 -4.72
N THR A 146 -24.94 7.37 -5.83
CA THR A 146 -25.12 8.65 -6.55
C THR A 146 -26.57 9.00 -6.89
N ASN A 147 -27.40 7.99 -7.19
CA ASN A 147 -28.77 8.19 -7.66
C ASN A 147 -29.82 7.96 -6.54
N TRP A 148 -29.40 7.86 -5.27
CA TRP A 148 -30.30 7.83 -4.10
C TRP A 148 -31.09 9.14 -3.96
N VAL A 149 -30.44 10.27 -4.25
CA VAL A 149 -31.05 11.61 -4.44
C VAL A 149 -31.41 11.87 -5.91
N PRO A 150 -32.15 12.96 -6.24
CA PRO A 150 -32.43 13.32 -7.63
C PRO A 150 -31.21 13.73 -8.47
N LYS A 151 -31.11 13.18 -9.70
CA LYS A 151 -30.09 13.56 -10.70
C LYS A 151 -30.24 15.03 -11.08
N GLY A 152 -29.14 15.78 -11.07
CA GLY A 152 -29.17 17.25 -11.25
C GLY A 152 -29.78 18.02 -10.06
N GLY A 153 -30.09 17.33 -8.96
CA GLY A 153 -30.72 17.88 -7.77
C GLY A 153 -30.05 19.12 -7.18
N VAL A 154 -30.87 19.98 -6.57
CA VAL A 154 -30.41 21.02 -5.64
C VAL A 154 -29.58 20.40 -4.51
N ILE A 155 -30.00 19.21 -4.06
CA ILE A 155 -29.27 18.35 -3.13
C ILE A 155 -28.54 17.27 -3.92
N LYS A 156 -27.28 17.00 -3.55
CA LYS A 156 -26.42 15.99 -4.17
C LYS A 156 -25.97 14.97 -3.12
N PHE A 157 -25.72 13.73 -3.53
CA PHE A 157 -25.13 12.71 -2.66
C PHE A 157 -23.75 12.32 -3.19
N ASN A 158 -22.74 12.36 -2.32
CA ASN A 158 -21.37 11.97 -2.62
C ASN A 158 -21.03 10.69 -1.85
N PRO A 159 -20.99 9.51 -2.50
CA PRO A 159 -20.68 8.25 -1.83
C PRO A 159 -19.25 8.22 -1.27
N GLU A 160 -19.05 7.45 -0.20
CA GLU A 160 -17.73 7.25 0.39
C GLU A 160 -16.81 6.45 -0.55
N ARG A 161 -15.54 6.86 -0.73
CA ARG A 161 -14.68 6.38 -1.82
C ARG A 161 -14.53 4.86 -1.84
N LYS A 162 -14.38 4.24 -0.66
CA LYS A 162 -14.26 2.78 -0.49
C LYS A 162 -15.39 1.98 -1.17
N LEU A 163 -16.59 2.56 -1.30
CA LEU A 163 -17.76 1.88 -1.87
C LEU A 163 -17.64 1.62 -3.38
N TYR A 164 -16.80 2.37 -4.08
CA TYR A 164 -16.48 2.13 -5.49
C TYR A 164 -15.66 0.84 -5.65
N ASP A 165 -14.78 0.56 -4.68
CA ASP A 165 -13.84 -0.56 -4.71
C ASP A 165 -14.45 -1.86 -4.14
N ILE A 166 -15.19 -1.75 -3.02
CA ILE A 166 -15.77 -2.92 -2.32
C ILE A 166 -17.20 -3.27 -2.77
N GLY A 167 -17.87 -2.37 -3.48
CA GLY A 167 -19.31 -2.48 -3.74
C GLY A 167 -19.72 -3.44 -4.85
N HIS A 168 -20.95 -3.93 -4.79
CA HIS A 168 -21.65 -4.53 -5.94
C HIS A 168 -22.90 -3.72 -6.31
N PHE A 169 -23.17 -3.60 -7.61
CA PHE A 169 -24.35 -2.93 -8.13
C PHE A 169 -25.31 -3.95 -8.74
N GLU A 170 -26.57 -3.88 -8.33
CA GLU A 170 -27.67 -4.47 -9.11
C GLU A 170 -27.97 -3.54 -10.30
N GLN A 171 -28.05 -4.11 -11.50
CA GLN A 171 -28.15 -3.34 -12.74
C GLN A 171 -29.51 -2.64 -12.88
N SER A 172 -30.59 -3.27 -12.40
CA SER A 172 -31.93 -2.66 -12.38
C SER A 172 -32.08 -1.52 -11.38
N ASN A 173 -31.05 -1.22 -10.58
CA ASN A 173 -31.10 -0.20 -9.53
C ASN A 173 -30.58 1.18 -9.99
N ASP A 174 -30.04 1.27 -11.21
CA ASP A 174 -29.40 2.47 -11.79
C ASP A 174 -28.56 3.23 -10.77
N LYS A 175 -27.59 2.55 -10.13
CA LYS A 175 -26.66 3.14 -9.16
C LYS A 175 -27.33 4.01 -8.06
N SER A 176 -28.58 3.70 -7.69
CA SER A 176 -29.24 4.35 -6.55
C SER A 176 -28.66 3.83 -5.24
N HIS A 177 -28.27 2.56 -5.22
CA HIS A 177 -27.67 1.87 -4.08
C HIS A 177 -26.47 1.02 -4.50
N VAL A 178 -25.67 0.65 -3.50
CA VAL A 178 -24.54 -0.27 -3.64
C VAL A 178 -24.58 -1.30 -2.50
N ILE A 179 -24.51 -2.59 -2.84
CA ILE A 179 -24.48 -3.71 -1.90
C ILE A 179 -23.09 -3.76 -1.27
N THR A 180 -23.02 -3.80 0.06
CA THR A 180 -21.76 -3.80 0.83
C THR A 180 -21.95 -4.45 2.21
N PRO A 181 -20.90 -5.07 2.79
CA PRO A 181 -20.81 -5.36 4.21
C PRO A 181 -20.84 -4.05 5.02
N ILE A 182 -21.47 -4.08 6.18
CA ILE A 182 -21.55 -2.96 7.13
C ILE A 182 -20.69 -3.30 8.35
N TYR A 183 -19.49 -2.73 8.42
CA TYR A 183 -18.42 -3.12 9.35
C TYR A 183 -17.82 -1.92 10.08
N MET A 184 -17.14 -2.16 11.21
CA MET A 184 -16.56 -1.11 12.06
C MET A 184 -15.41 -0.39 11.32
N GLY A 185 -15.44 0.94 11.29
CA GLY A 185 -14.42 1.73 10.61
C GLY A 185 -13.13 1.89 11.43
N ASP A 186 -12.14 2.57 10.84
CA ASP A 186 -10.91 2.96 11.55
C ASP A 186 -11.16 4.09 12.57
N PHE A 187 -12.01 5.07 12.21
CA PHE A 187 -12.18 6.32 12.97
C PHE A 187 -13.47 6.40 13.80
N ASP A 188 -14.55 5.74 13.37
CA ASP A 188 -15.79 5.57 14.15
C ASP A 188 -16.14 4.09 14.18
N LEU A 189 -16.11 3.49 15.38
CA LEU A 189 -16.46 2.09 15.61
C LEU A 189 -17.98 1.86 15.59
N ASN A 190 -18.75 2.91 15.83
CA ASN A 190 -20.19 2.87 16.03
C ASN A 190 -20.98 3.40 14.81
N PHE A 191 -20.30 3.81 13.73
CA PHE A 191 -20.95 4.34 12.52
C PHE A 191 -20.22 3.97 11.22
N PHE A 192 -20.90 3.21 10.36
CA PHE A 192 -20.46 2.96 8.99
C PHE A 192 -20.94 4.08 8.06
N LEU A 193 -20.03 4.98 7.68
CA LEU A 193 -20.27 6.01 6.68
C LEU A 193 -20.51 5.38 5.29
N CYS A 194 -21.68 5.69 4.70
CA CYS A 194 -22.00 5.43 3.29
C CYS A 194 -21.64 6.62 2.38
N GLY A 195 -21.68 7.85 2.90
CA GLY A 195 -21.31 9.05 2.15
C GLY A 195 -21.92 10.32 2.72
N TYR A 196 -21.92 11.38 1.94
CA TYR A 196 -22.31 12.72 2.35
C TYR A 196 -23.49 13.25 1.54
N LEU A 197 -24.54 13.68 2.24
CA LEU A 197 -25.58 14.54 1.65
C LEU A 197 -25.06 15.98 1.62
N ILE A 198 -25.08 16.58 0.43
CA ILE A 198 -24.56 17.92 0.16
C ILE A 198 -25.73 18.81 -0.23
N GLN A 199 -25.94 19.86 0.55
CA GLN A 199 -26.99 20.86 0.37
C GLN A 199 -26.34 22.23 0.10
N PRO A 200 -27.02 23.15 -0.62
CA PRO A 200 -26.54 24.52 -0.77
C PRO A 200 -26.52 25.23 0.58
N ASN A 201 -25.50 26.05 0.82
CA ASN A 201 -25.38 26.97 1.96
C ASN A 201 -25.54 26.31 3.35
N LEU A 202 -25.29 25.00 3.47
CA LEU A 202 -25.42 24.22 4.70
C LEU A 202 -24.27 23.21 4.85
N PRO A 203 -23.93 22.79 6.08
CA PRO A 203 -22.94 21.73 6.31
C PRO A 203 -23.29 20.40 5.62
N ARG A 204 -22.27 19.63 5.25
CA ARG A 204 -22.45 18.28 4.70
C ARG A 204 -22.91 17.32 5.81
N ILE A 205 -23.97 16.54 5.54
CA ILE A 205 -24.53 15.58 6.50
C ILE A 205 -23.97 14.19 6.19
N LYS A 206 -23.43 13.50 7.19
CA LYS A 206 -22.98 12.11 7.06
C LYS A 206 -24.19 11.17 7.02
N ILE A 207 -24.31 10.34 5.98
CA ILE A 207 -25.34 9.31 5.85
C ILE A 207 -24.69 7.94 6.03
N GLY A 208 -25.30 7.06 6.82
CA GLY A 208 -24.71 5.77 7.12
C GLY A 208 -25.53 4.94 8.11
N TYR A 209 -24.88 3.94 8.68
CA TYR A 209 -25.49 2.98 9.59
C TYR A 209 -24.81 2.99 10.95
N GLY A 210 -25.59 2.90 12.02
CA GLY A 210 -25.10 2.66 13.36
C GLY A 210 -24.57 1.23 13.50
N ILE A 211 -23.61 1.01 14.38
CA ILE A 211 -23.10 -0.31 14.73
C ILE A 211 -23.19 -0.46 16.24
N LYS A 212 -23.76 -1.58 16.70
CA LYS A 212 -23.78 -1.97 18.11
C LYS A 212 -22.99 -3.27 18.27
N ILE A 213 -22.11 -3.33 19.27
CA ILE A 213 -21.39 -4.56 19.62
C ILE A 213 -22.32 -5.44 20.46
N ASP A 214 -22.94 -6.45 19.83
CA ASP A 214 -24.04 -7.21 20.45
C ASP A 214 -24.17 -8.64 19.92
N GLY A 215 -24.78 -9.53 20.72
CA GLY A 215 -25.11 -10.92 20.37
C GLY A 215 -23.99 -11.95 20.56
N PRO A 216 -24.18 -13.18 20.04
CA PRO A 216 -23.13 -14.19 19.91
C PRO A 216 -22.28 -13.95 18.64
N ASP A 217 -21.01 -14.35 18.69
CA ASP A 217 -20.17 -14.41 17.47
C ASP A 217 -20.54 -15.64 16.62
N THR A 218 -20.39 -15.53 15.30
CA THR A 218 -20.59 -16.65 14.38
C THR A 218 -19.34 -17.50 14.34
N SER A 219 -19.43 -18.75 14.82
CA SER A 219 -18.31 -19.69 14.78
C SER A 219 -17.81 -19.90 13.34
N HIS A 220 -16.51 -19.66 13.14
CA HIS A 220 -15.85 -19.89 11.87
C HIS A 220 -16.02 -21.34 11.39
N GLN A 221 -16.23 -21.53 10.09
CA GLN A 221 -15.94 -22.82 9.47
C GLN A 221 -14.43 -23.06 9.45
N LYS A 222 -14.00 -24.33 9.32
CA LYS A 222 -12.58 -24.74 9.39
C LYS A 222 -11.67 -23.81 8.58
N ARG A 223 -10.50 -23.48 9.16
CA ARG A 223 -9.43 -22.73 8.48
C ARG A 223 -9.15 -23.37 7.11
N ILE A 224 -9.04 -22.54 6.08
CA ILE A 224 -8.75 -22.97 4.70
C ILE A 224 -7.30 -22.70 4.32
N HIS A 225 -6.81 -23.47 3.35
CA HIS A 225 -5.54 -23.24 2.67
C HIS A 225 -5.88 -22.90 1.21
N PRO A 226 -5.94 -21.62 0.78
CA PRO A 226 -6.68 -21.28 -0.44
C PRO A 226 -6.18 -21.93 -1.75
N LEU A 227 -4.90 -22.35 -1.86
CA LEU A 227 -4.42 -23.20 -2.98
C LEU A 227 -4.99 -24.64 -3.02
N ARG A 228 -5.74 -25.07 -2.00
CA ARG A 228 -6.25 -26.44 -1.80
C ARG A 228 -7.69 -26.46 -1.29
N SER A 229 -8.37 -25.33 -1.31
CA SER A 229 -9.69 -25.16 -0.71
C SER A 229 -10.52 -24.26 -1.60
N GLU A 230 -11.53 -24.85 -2.23
CA GLU A 230 -12.52 -24.13 -3.03
C GLU A 230 -13.15 -22.99 -2.22
N LEU A 231 -13.49 -21.88 -2.87
CA LEU A 231 -14.06 -20.69 -2.22
C LEU A 231 -15.57 -20.82 -2.00
N ASN A 232 -16.03 -22.02 -1.62
CA ASN A 232 -17.44 -22.37 -1.40
C ASN A 232 -17.87 -22.25 0.07
N CYS A 233 -19.17 -22.39 0.31
CA CYS A 233 -19.72 -22.73 1.64
C CYS A 233 -20.36 -24.12 1.54
N LYS A 234 -20.48 -24.87 2.64
CA LYS A 234 -21.11 -26.23 2.71
C LYS A 234 -22.55 -26.37 2.16
N LYS A 235 -23.18 -25.29 1.67
CA LYS A 235 -24.54 -25.25 1.12
C LYS A 235 -24.59 -24.65 -0.30
N TYR A 236 -23.44 -24.28 -0.87
CA TYR A 236 -23.30 -23.54 -2.13
C TYR A 236 -21.97 -23.95 -2.79
N ASP A 237 -22.02 -24.99 -3.62
CA ASP A 237 -20.83 -25.49 -4.33
C ASP A 237 -20.40 -24.53 -5.46
N ASP A 238 -21.39 -23.88 -6.09
CA ASP A 238 -21.19 -22.81 -7.07
C ASP A 238 -20.92 -21.46 -6.40
N VAL A 239 -19.68 -21.00 -6.51
CA VAL A 239 -19.20 -19.74 -5.95
C VAL A 239 -19.75 -18.51 -6.71
N GLY A 240 -20.19 -18.65 -7.97
CA GLY A 240 -20.81 -17.56 -8.74
C GLY A 240 -22.12 -17.04 -8.14
N LYS A 241 -22.73 -17.83 -7.25
CA LYS A 241 -23.92 -17.51 -6.44
C LYS A 241 -23.59 -16.86 -5.08
N LEU A 242 -22.33 -16.52 -4.83
CA LEU A 242 -21.86 -15.88 -3.59
C LEU A 242 -21.20 -14.53 -3.89
N TYR A 243 -21.42 -13.53 -3.03
CA TYR A 243 -20.50 -12.42 -2.89
C TYR A 243 -19.46 -12.77 -1.83
N VAL A 244 -18.18 -12.57 -2.14
CA VAL A 244 -17.05 -12.96 -1.29
C VAL A 244 -16.27 -11.71 -0.88
N TYR A 245 -15.96 -11.58 0.40
CA TYR A 245 -15.21 -10.45 0.92
C TYR A 245 -14.05 -10.92 1.79
N GLY A 246 -12.88 -10.30 1.62
CA GLY A 246 -11.72 -10.45 2.49
C GLY A 246 -11.71 -9.38 3.58
N TYR A 247 -11.80 -9.82 4.84
CA TYR A 247 -11.80 -8.98 6.03
C TYR A 247 -10.52 -9.18 6.85
N MET A 248 -9.91 -8.10 7.35
CA MET A 248 -8.79 -8.15 8.30
C MET A 248 -9.01 -7.19 9.46
N GLU A 249 -8.81 -7.68 10.67
CA GLU A 249 -8.92 -6.94 11.92
C GLU A 249 -7.61 -6.19 12.24
N ARG A 250 -7.70 -5.13 13.03
CA ARG A 250 -6.56 -4.23 13.34
C ARG A 250 -5.34 -4.96 13.90
N ASP A 251 -5.52 -6.06 14.65
CA ASP A 251 -4.42 -6.82 15.25
C ASP A 251 -3.86 -7.96 14.36
N THR A 252 -4.43 -8.13 13.15
CA THR A 252 -3.94 -9.07 12.11
C THR A 252 -3.02 -8.40 11.08
N ASN A 253 -2.82 -7.07 11.15
CA ASN A 253 -1.99 -6.33 10.20
C ASN A 253 -1.14 -5.23 10.85
N TYR A 254 0.06 -4.98 10.29
CA TYR A 254 1.02 -4.03 10.86
C TYR A 254 0.52 -2.58 10.85
N MET A 255 -0.37 -2.24 9.90
CA MET A 255 -0.96 -0.91 9.75
C MET A 255 -2.01 -0.56 10.82
N LYS A 256 -2.43 -1.54 11.63
CA LYS A 256 -3.42 -1.39 12.72
C LYS A 256 -4.79 -0.86 12.27
N ARG A 257 -5.17 -1.15 11.02
CA ARG A 257 -6.42 -0.70 10.37
C ARG A 257 -7.37 -1.87 10.07
N VAL A 258 -8.62 -1.56 9.78
CA VAL A 258 -9.64 -2.53 9.35
C VAL A 258 -9.70 -2.57 7.82
N PHE A 259 -9.38 -3.73 7.23
CA PHE A 259 -9.53 -3.94 5.79
C PHE A 259 -10.80 -4.72 5.48
N MET A 260 -11.51 -4.28 4.44
CA MET A 260 -12.60 -5.00 3.80
C MET A 260 -12.39 -4.87 2.30
N GLU A 261 -12.33 -5.99 1.60
CA GLU A 261 -12.04 -6.04 0.17
C GLU A 261 -12.99 -7.00 -0.53
N ARG A 262 -13.41 -6.64 -1.74
CA ARG A 262 -14.25 -7.48 -2.59
C ARG A 262 -13.39 -8.50 -3.32
N ILE A 263 -13.72 -9.77 -3.19
CA ILE A 263 -13.08 -10.88 -3.90
C ILE A 263 -14.04 -11.33 -4.99
N GLU A 264 -13.61 -11.28 -6.24
CA GLU A 264 -14.37 -11.79 -7.39
C GLU A 264 -13.76 -13.14 -7.81
N PRO A 265 -14.33 -14.30 -7.41
CA PRO A 265 -13.72 -15.62 -7.54
C PRO A 265 -13.86 -16.21 -8.95
N ASN A 266 -13.50 -15.41 -9.96
CA ASN A 266 -13.36 -15.82 -11.35
C ASN A 266 -11.86 -16.08 -11.62
N LEU A 267 -11.54 -17.21 -12.26
CA LEU A 267 -10.16 -17.64 -12.56
C LEU A 267 -9.35 -16.63 -13.37
N TYR A 268 -10.01 -15.71 -14.08
CA TYR A 268 -9.38 -14.68 -14.91
C TYR A 268 -9.20 -13.32 -14.21
N LYS A 269 -9.24 -13.25 -12.86
CA LYS A 269 -9.14 -11.97 -12.11
C LYS A 269 -8.11 -11.98 -10.99
N ASP A 270 -7.32 -10.91 -10.93
CA ASP A 270 -6.29 -10.62 -9.92
C ASP A 270 -6.87 -10.24 -8.54
N TYR A 271 -7.58 -11.16 -7.88
CA TYR A 271 -7.76 -11.07 -6.44
C TYR A 271 -6.52 -11.63 -5.71
N LYS A 272 -6.21 -11.10 -4.53
CA LYS A 272 -5.08 -11.51 -3.68
C LYS A 272 -5.58 -11.92 -2.29
N PHE A 273 -4.96 -12.93 -1.70
CA PHE A 273 -5.19 -13.35 -0.31
C PHE A 273 -4.15 -12.76 0.62
N TYR A 274 -4.50 -12.67 1.91
CA TYR A 274 -3.59 -12.26 2.99
C TYR A 274 -3.63 -13.26 4.15
N SER A 275 -2.55 -13.35 4.92
CA SER A 275 -2.45 -14.23 6.09
C SER A 275 -3.42 -13.84 7.22
N GLU A 276 -4.05 -14.82 7.88
CA GLU A 276 -5.16 -14.67 8.84
C GLU A 276 -6.36 -13.81 8.35
N GLN A 277 -6.51 -13.57 7.04
CA GLN A 277 -7.70 -12.93 6.46
C GLN A 277 -8.94 -13.80 6.69
N THR A 278 -10.06 -13.17 7.08
CA THR A 278 -11.37 -13.84 7.13
C THR A 278 -12.07 -13.64 5.80
N LEU A 279 -12.45 -14.72 5.15
CA LEU A 279 -13.34 -14.71 3.99
C LEU A 279 -14.80 -14.78 4.48
N ILE A 280 -15.60 -13.80 4.08
CA ILE A 280 -17.01 -13.66 4.46
C ILE A 280 -17.87 -13.82 3.20
N PHE A 281 -18.82 -14.76 3.25
CA PHE A 281 -19.61 -15.16 2.09
C PHE A 281 -21.08 -14.78 2.30
N TYR A 282 -21.70 -14.15 1.31
CA TYR A 282 -23.13 -13.81 1.34
C TYR A 282 -23.84 -14.40 0.13
N ASP A 283 -25.12 -14.75 0.31
CA ASP A 283 -25.99 -15.22 -0.77
C ASP A 283 -26.26 -14.07 -1.75
N ARG A 284 -25.70 -14.19 -2.95
CA ARG A 284 -25.82 -13.19 -4.01
C ARG A 284 -27.24 -13.07 -4.52
N ILE A 285 -27.90 -14.21 -4.76
CA ILE A 285 -29.24 -14.25 -5.35
C ILE A 285 -30.25 -13.60 -4.42
N LYS A 286 -30.15 -13.85 -3.10
CA LYS A 286 -31.02 -13.23 -2.09
C LYS A 286 -30.74 -11.73 -1.93
N LEU A 287 -29.48 -11.28 -2.04
CA LEU A 287 -29.16 -9.85 -1.99
C LEU A 287 -29.63 -9.11 -3.24
N GLU A 288 -29.33 -9.61 -4.45
CA GLU A 288 -29.82 -9.02 -5.70
C GLU A 288 -31.36 -9.02 -5.75
N GLY A 289 -32.01 -10.09 -5.30
CA GLY A 289 -33.47 -10.19 -5.22
C GLY A 289 -34.13 -9.29 -4.14
N ASP A 290 -33.40 -8.85 -3.11
CA ASP A 290 -33.91 -7.84 -2.17
C ASP A 290 -33.80 -6.41 -2.74
N VAL A 291 -32.86 -6.19 -3.68
CA VAL A 291 -32.52 -4.89 -4.29
C VAL A 291 -33.32 -4.62 -5.57
N LYS A 292 -33.59 -5.65 -6.38
CA LYS A 292 -34.52 -5.59 -7.52
C LYS A 292 -35.90 -5.15 -7.02
N SER A 293 -36.56 -4.27 -7.77
CA SER A 293 -37.91 -3.80 -7.45
C SER A 293 -38.77 -3.84 -8.69
N ASP A 294 -39.89 -4.57 -8.61
CA ASP A 294 -40.84 -4.72 -9.71
C ASP A 294 -41.79 -3.50 -9.82
N LYS A 295 -41.60 -2.48 -8.98
CA LYS A 295 -42.42 -1.27 -8.93
C LYS A 295 -41.61 -0.06 -9.41
N PRO A 296 -42.01 0.62 -10.51
CA PRO A 296 -41.18 1.65 -11.15
C PRO A 296 -40.90 2.87 -10.26
N HIS A 297 -41.78 3.15 -9.28
CA HIS A 297 -41.61 4.21 -8.28
C HIS A 297 -40.79 3.81 -7.04
N ARG A 298 -40.28 2.58 -6.93
CA ARG A 298 -39.48 2.10 -5.80
C ARG A 298 -38.05 1.80 -6.23
N LYS A 299 -37.08 2.26 -5.45
CA LYS A 299 -35.65 2.05 -5.71
C LYS A 299 -35.05 0.80 -5.05
N LEU A 300 -35.84 0.03 -4.30
CA LEU A 300 -35.45 -1.25 -3.70
C LEU A 300 -36.69 -2.17 -3.65
N GLY A 301 -36.50 -3.48 -3.70
CA GLY A 301 -37.58 -4.45 -3.48
C GLY A 301 -38.05 -4.45 -2.02
N LYS A 302 -37.09 -4.39 -1.09
CA LYS A 302 -37.34 -4.32 0.35
C LYS A 302 -36.83 -3.02 0.97
N GLU A 303 -37.55 -2.50 1.95
CA GLU A 303 -37.17 -1.29 2.68
C GLU A 303 -35.98 -1.50 3.61
N HIS A 304 -35.84 -2.71 4.15
CA HIS A 304 -34.76 -3.10 5.04
C HIS A 304 -34.08 -4.35 4.48
N ILE A 305 -32.87 -4.15 3.95
CA ILE A 305 -32.02 -5.23 3.42
C ILE A 305 -30.96 -5.54 4.47
N GLU A 306 -31.00 -6.74 5.01
CA GLU A 306 -30.10 -7.17 6.07
C GLU A 306 -29.84 -8.67 5.98
N ARG A 307 -28.63 -9.05 5.57
CA ARG A 307 -28.24 -10.46 5.40
C ARG A 307 -27.00 -10.77 6.24
N ARG A 308 -27.12 -11.77 7.11
CA ARG A 308 -25.96 -12.39 7.79
C ARG A 308 -25.11 -13.18 6.78
N PRO A 309 -23.83 -13.46 7.08
CA PRO A 309 -23.02 -14.34 6.25
C PRO A 309 -23.62 -15.74 6.15
N VAL A 310 -23.51 -16.35 4.97
CA VAL A 310 -23.82 -17.77 4.72
C VAL A 310 -22.78 -18.66 5.39
N CYS A 311 -21.51 -18.26 5.32
CA CYS A 311 -20.43 -18.77 6.14
C CYS A 311 -19.31 -17.74 6.29
N THR A 312 -18.45 -17.94 7.30
CA THR A 312 -17.11 -17.34 7.33
C THR A 312 -16.06 -18.45 7.37
N ARG A 313 -14.93 -18.22 6.70
CA ARG A 313 -13.75 -19.10 6.70
C ARG A 313 -12.51 -18.24 6.94
N LYS A 314 -11.44 -18.78 7.49
CA LYS A 314 -10.20 -18.03 7.73
C LYS A 314 -9.03 -18.63 6.96
N THR A 315 -8.23 -17.80 6.29
CA THR A 315 -6.98 -18.25 5.65
C THR A 315 -5.97 -18.67 6.70
N SER A 316 -5.27 -19.78 6.50
CA SER A 316 -4.24 -20.27 7.42
C SER A 316 -2.91 -19.53 7.28
N ASN A 317 -2.34 -19.01 8.37
CA ASN A 317 -0.96 -18.49 8.41
C ASN A 317 0.15 -19.55 8.25
N ASN A 318 -0.19 -20.82 7.98
CA ASN A 318 0.79 -21.91 7.80
C ASN A 318 1.17 -22.17 6.32
N VAL A 319 1.02 -21.18 5.44
CA VAL A 319 1.40 -21.30 4.02
C VAL A 319 2.91 -21.12 3.90
N LYS A 320 3.60 -22.19 3.45
CA LYS A 320 5.05 -22.17 3.19
C LYS A 320 5.35 -21.30 1.96
N ALA A 321 6.11 -20.24 2.16
CA ALA A 321 6.35 -19.21 1.15
C ALA A 321 7.80 -18.71 1.14
N MET A 322 8.14 -17.98 0.07
CA MET A 322 9.42 -17.32 -0.10
C MET A 322 9.19 -15.82 -0.39
N LEU A 323 9.71 -14.94 0.46
CA LEU A 323 9.77 -13.50 0.22
C LEU A 323 10.94 -13.20 -0.72
N ILE A 324 10.66 -12.52 -1.82
CA ILE A 324 11.62 -12.23 -2.89
C ILE A 324 11.57 -10.72 -3.20
N PRO A 325 12.70 -9.99 -3.11
CA PRO A 325 12.80 -8.62 -3.58
C PRO A 325 12.58 -8.51 -5.10
N THR A 326 11.76 -7.55 -5.52
CA THR A 326 11.49 -7.23 -6.94
C THR A 326 11.20 -5.74 -7.13
N LEU A 327 11.27 -5.28 -8.38
CA LEU A 327 10.78 -3.98 -8.81
C LEU A 327 9.24 -4.01 -9.00
N ALA A 328 8.73 -4.97 -9.79
CA ALA A 328 7.34 -4.96 -10.26
C ALA A 328 6.60 -6.28 -10.04
N SER A 329 7.05 -7.39 -10.62
CA SER A 329 6.38 -8.70 -10.57
C SER A 329 7.31 -9.81 -10.04
N LEU A 330 6.76 -11.00 -9.82
CA LEU A 330 7.52 -12.25 -9.66
C LEU A 330 7.88 -12.92 -11.00
N ASP A 331 7.42 -12.36 -12.12
CA ASP A 331 7.77 -12.76 -13.50
C ASP A 331 9.17 -12.30 -13.88
N ASP A 332 9.51 -11.04 -13.54
CA ASP A 332 10.77 -10.36 -13.87
C ASP A 332 12.00 -10.95 -13.13
N VAL A 333 11.81 -12.06 -12.40
CA VAL A 333 12.73 -12.54 -11.35
C VAL A 333 13.07 -14.02 -11.55
N GLU A 334 14.18 -14.23 -12.25
CA GLU A 334 14.73 -15.54 -12.58
C GLU A 334 15.59 -16.11 -11.44
N ARG A 335 15.75 -17.43 -11.38
CA ARG A 335 16.42 -18.13 -10.27
C ARG A 335 17.79 -18.64 -10.68
N ILE A 336 18.84 -18.29 -9.93
CA ILE A 336 20.17 -18.87 -10.13
C ILE A 336 20.12 -20.36 -9.75
N SER A 337 20.42 -21.23 -10.71
CA SER A 337 20.30 -22.68 -10.63
C SER A 337 20.76 -23.28 -9.30
N ASN A 338 19.92 -24.14 -8.71
CA ASN A 338 20.13 -24.84 -7.44
C ASN A 338 20.28 -23.97 -6.17
N THR A 339 20.41 -22.64 -6.26
CA THR A 339 20.52 -21.75 -5.10
C THR A 339 19.15 -21.31 -4.53
N LYS A 340 19.15 -20.54 -3.43
CA LYS A 340 17.98 -19.75 -2.96
C LYS A 340 17.97 -18.30 -3.51
N THR A 341 18.83 -18.01 -4.48
CA THR A 341 19.13 -16.67 -4.97
C THR A 341 18.51 -16.46 -6.35
N TYR A 342 18.07 -15.23 -6.59
CA TYR A 342 17.43 -14.81 -7.83
C TYR A 342 18.20 -13.66 -8.47
N TYR A 343 17.86 -13.31 -9.71
CA TYR A 343 18.26 -12.07 -10.37
C TYR A 343 17.09 -11.43 -11.10
N LEU A 344 17.20 -10.14 -11.35
CA LEU A 344 16.40 -9.39 -12.30
C LEU A 344 17.30 -8.42 -13.06
N PHE A 345 16.90 -8.06 -14.28
CA PHE A 345 17.55 -7.01 -15.05
C PHE A 345 16.80 -5.69 -14.89
N VAL A 346 17.56 -4.61 -14.70
CA VAL A 346 17.05 -3.24 -14.66
C VAL A 346 17.05 -2.70 -16.08
N ASN A 347 15.86 -2.60 -16.69
CA ASN A 347 15.68 -2.05 -18.04
C ASN A 347 16.31 -0.65 -18.16
N GLU A 348 16.86 -0.33 -19.33
CA GLU A 348 17.51 0.97 -19.61
C GLU A 348 16.57 2.17 -19.34
N SER A 349 15.27 1.99 -19.62
CA SER A 349 14.20 2.95 -19.33
C SER A 349 14.04 3.31 -17.84
N ASN A 350 14.70 2.57 -16.95
CA ASN A 350 14.62 2.71 -15.51
C ASN A 350 15.93 3.25 -14.91
N ILE A 351 16.96 3.45 -15.73
CA ILE A 351 18.23 4.06 -15.32
C ILE A 351 18.06 5.59 -15.23
N ASN A 352 18.78 6.19 -14.28
CA ASN A 352 18.63 7.57 -13.81
C ASN A 352 17.20 7.90 -13.35
N ARG A 353 16.51 6.91 -12.77
CA ARG A 353 15.17 7.05 -12.18
C ARG A 353 15.07 6.32 -10.84
N LYS A 354 14.19 6.83 -9.97
CA LYS A 354 13.74 6.13 -8.77
C LYS A 354 12.64 5.14 -9.13
N ILE A 355 12.88 3.88 -8.82
CA ILE A 355 11.98 2.76 -9.12
C ILE A 355 11.52 2.17 -7.80
N SER A 356 10.21 2.00 -7.63
CA SER A 356 9.68 1.36 -6.43
C SER A 356 10.16 -0.08 -6.31
N VAL A 357 10.51 -0.50 -5.10
CA VAL A 357 10.94 -1.86 -4.79
C VAL A 357 10.13 -2.44 -3.63
N LYS A 358 9.84 -3.74 -3.71
CA LYS A 358 8.95 -4.43 -2.78
C LYS A 358 9.32 -5.90 -2.66
N CYS A 359 8.87 -6.52 -1.57
CA CYS A 359 8.98 -7.96 -1.38
C CYS A 359 7.66 -8.65 -1.71
N LEU A 360 7.66 -9.50 -2.73
CA LEU A 360 6.52 -10.35 -3.10
C LEU A 360 6.72 -11.78 -2.58
N THR A 361 5.61 -12.49 -2.41
CA THR A 361 5.51 -13.76 -1.68
C THR A 361 5.27 -14.93 -2.65
N LYS A 362 6.34 -15.61 -3.09
CA LYS A 362 6.26 -16.76 -4.01
C LYS A 362 5.83 -18.01 -3.23
N VAL A 363 4.71 -18.64 -3.65
CA VAL A 363 4.19 -19.87 -3.04
C VAL A 363 4.20 -21.01 -4.06
N LYS A 364 4.59 -22.22 -3.62
CA LYS A 364 4.64 -23.39 -4.51
C LYS A 364 3.24 -23.78 -5.00
N ASN A 365 3.10 -23.92 -6.31
CA ASN A 365 1.87 -24.22 -7.06
C ASN A 365 0.82 -23.08 -7.06
N ASP A 366 1.19 -21.83 -6.79
CA ASP A 366 0.33 -20.67 -7.09
C ASP A 366 0.52 -20.19 -8.53
N ASN A 367 -0.24 -20.78 -9.45
CA ASN A 367 -0.16 -20.44 -10.88
C ASN A 367 -0.84 -19.09 -11.22
N PHE A 368 -1.64 -18.54 -10.30
CA PHE A 368 -2.48 -17.35 -10.52
C PHE A 368 -2.06 -16.13 -9.68
N LYS A 369 -0.91 -16.23 -8.98
CA LYS A 369 -0.33 -15.14 -8.17
C LYS A 369 -1.29 -14.59 -7.12
N HIS A 370 -2.22 -15.41 -6.63
CA HIS A 370 -3.16 -15.02 -5.57
C HIS A 370 -2.43 -14.77 -4.24
N PHE A 371 -1.22 -15.28 -4.08
CA PHE A 371 -0.43 -15.21 -2.85
C PHE A 371 0.72 -14.21 -2.88
N ASP A 372 0.99 -13.50 -3.99
CA ASP A 372 2.11 -12.54 -4.10
C ASP A 372 2.15 -11.50 -2.96
N HIS A 373 1.00 -11.15 -2.40
CA HIS A 373 0.87 -10.21 -1.28
C HIS A 373 0.55 -10.86 0.08
N PHE A 374 0.63 -12.20 0.19
CA PHE A 374 0.06 -12.95 1.31
C PHE A 374 0.58 -12.56 2.70
N TYR A 375 1.89 -12.29 2.83
CA TYR A 375 2.45 -11.76 4.08
C TYR A 375 2.62 -10.23 4.09
N SER A 376 2.32 -9.51 3.00
CA SER A 376 2.58 -8.06 2.87
C SER A 376 1.67 -7.14 3.71
N ARG A 377 0.72 -7.71 4.47
CA ARG A 377 -0.02 -7.02 5.55
C ARG A 377 0.34 -7.52 6.94
N ALA A 378 0.96 -8.70 7.05
CA ALA A 378 1.22 -9.36 8.32
C ALA A 378 2.41 -8.75 9.08
N ALA A 379 3.33 -8.10 8.36
CA ALA A 379 4.45 -7.32 8.86
C ALA A 379 4.70 -6.15 7.90
N ASN A 380 5.44 -5.14 8.34
CA ASN A 380 5.98 -4.10 7.47
C ASN A 380 7.22 -4.68 6.77
N ILE A 381 7.14 -4.95 5.46
CA ILE A 381 8.20 -5.65 4.71
C ILE A 381 8.84 -4.71 3.70
N SER A 382 10.12 -4.41 3.90
CA SER A 382 10.94 -3.52 3.06
C SER A 382 12.06 -4.28 2.37
N VAL A 383 12.60 -3.69 1.30
CA VAL A 383 13.80 -4.19 0.62
C VAL A 383 15.04 -3.51 1.22
N ILE A 384 16.14 -4.23 1.38
CA ILE A 384 17.41 -3.68 1.88
C ILE A 384 18.59 -4.29 1.11
N ASN A 385 19.62 -3.48 0.81
CA ASN A 385 20.87 -4.00 0.23
C ASN A 385 21.59 -4.85 1.30
N THR A 386 22.07 -6.04 0.92
CA THR A 386 22.65 -7.01 1.87
C THR A 386 23.84 -6.47 2.66
N LYS A 387 24.54 -5.44 2.17
CA LYS A 387 25.61 -4.72 2.90
C LYS A 387 25.15 -4.11 4.23
N TYR A 388 23.87 -3.77 4.37
CA TYR A 388 23.33 -2.99 5.50
C TYR A 388 22.37 -3.79 6.39
N VAL A 389 22.31 -5.11 6.24
CA VAL A 389 21.38 -5.97 7.02
C VAL A 389 21.64 -5.89 8.53
N ASP A 390 22.90 -5.75 8.93
CA ASP A 390 23.31 -5.66 10.34
C ASP A 390 23.08 -4.26 10.96
N ASN A 391 22.87 -3.23 10.12
CA ASN A 391 22.48 -1.88 10.54
C ASN A 391 21.35 -1.34 9.65
N PRO A 392 20.11 -1.83 9.79
CA PRO A 392 19.04 -1.56 8.83
C PRO A 392 18.40 -0.17 8.96
N LYS A 393 18.77 0.62 9.98
CA LYS A 393 18.20 1.95 10.22
C LYS A 393 18.67 2.94 9.14
N GLY A 394 17.74 3.39 8.29
CA GLY A 394 18.02 4.33 7.20
C GLY A 394 18.36 3.70 5.85
N PHE A 395 18.57 2.37 5.79
CA PHE A 395 18.95 1.65 4.57
C PHE A 395 17.85 0.73 4.02
N ALA A 396 16.74 0.57 4.74
CA ALA A 396 15.55 -0.11 4.23
C ALA A 396 14.78 0.82 3.29
N SER A 397 14.62 0.41 2.03
CA SER A 397 14.12 1.24 0.93
C SER A 397 12.79 0.74 0.36
N THR A 398 11.94 1.70 -0.02
CA THR A 398 10.74 1.51 -0.86
C THR A 398 10.96 1.91 -2.32
N GLU A 399 12.08 2.59 -2.60
CA GLU A 399 12.53 3.01 -3.93
C GLU A 399 14.04 2.85 -4.03
N ILE A 400 14.55 2.52 -5.22
CA ILE A 400 15.99 2.49 -5.54
C ILE A 400 16.24 3.37 -6.77
N GLU A 401 17.32 4.14 -6.74
CA GLU A 401 17.81 4.90 -7.87
C GLU A 401 18.93 4.11 -8.55
N PHE A 402 18.72 3.68 -9.80
CA PHE A 402 19.71 2.97 -10.59
C PHE A 402 20.40 3.97 -11.51
N SER A 403 21.68 4.27 -11.30
CA SER A 403 22.39 5.35 -12.01
C SER A 403 23.83 4.98 -12.38
N ASP A 404 24.51 5.91 -13.08
CA ASP A 404 25.94 5.89 -13.41
C ASP A 404 26.87 5.62 -12.22
N LYS A 405 26.48 6.04 -11.01
CA LYS A 405 27.21 5.76 -9.76
C LYS A 405 27.23 4.28 -9.37
N LEU A 406 26.33 3.48 -9.95
CA LEU A 406 26.17 2.04 -9.74
C LEU A 406 25.75 1.58 -8.33
N ASP A 407 25.59 2.50 -7.37
CA ASP A 407 25.21 2.22 -5.97
C ASP A 407 23.84 1.51 -5.81
N GLY A 408 22.93 1.69 -6.78
CA GLY A 408 21.63 1.02 -6.81
C GLY A 408 21.67 -0.45 -7.25
N PHE A 409 22.79 -0.94 -7.78
CA PHE A 409 22.94 -2.31 -8.27
C PHE A 409 23.56 -3.24 -7.21
N GLY A 410 23.26 -4.53 -7.31
CA GLY A 410 23.82 -5.57 -6.44
C GLY A 410 22.78 -6.42 -5.73
N ILE A 411 23.11 -6.91 -4.52
CA ILE A 411 22.34 -7.95 -3.84
C ILE A 411 21.40 -7.36 -2.80
N TYR A 412 20.11 -7.59 -2.98
CA TYR A 412 19.03 -7.15 -2.10
C TYR A 412 18.36 -8.33 -1.38
N THR A 413 17.78 -8.05 -0.22
CA THR A 413 17.02 -9.02 0.61
C THR A 413 15.79 -8.34 1.21
N CYS A 414 14.87 -9.12 1.78
CA CYS A 414 13.71 -8.61 2.50
C CYS A 414 14.00 -8.49 4.00
N ILE A 415 13.58 -7.38 4.61
CA ILE A 415 13.52 -7.21 6.06
C ILE A 415 12.08 -6.96 6.49
N ALA A 416 11.68 -7.54 7.63
CA ALA A 416 10.33 -7.41 8.17
C ALA A 416 10.35 -6.82 9.58
N THR A 417 9.70 -5.68 9.77
CA THR A 417 9.43 -5.05 11.09
C THR A 417 7.94 -5.14 11.43
N ASP A 418 7.53 -4.70 12.63
CA ASP A 418 6.12 -4.54 13.00
C ASP A 418 5.26 -5.81 12.81
N LYS A 419 5.88 -6.97 13.06
CA LYS A 419 5.33 -8.30 12.82
C LYS A 419 4.12 -8.57 13.73
N THR A 420 3.02 -9.04 13.14
CA THR A 420 1.80 -9.44 13.84
C THR A 420 1.67 -10.95 13.96
N LYS A 421 0.64 -11.44 14.67
CA LYS A 421 0.25 -12.86 14.76
C LYS A 421 0.00 -13.55 13.39
N ALA A 422 -0.18 -12.77 12.32
CA ALA A 422 -0.33 -13.28 10.96
C ALA A 422 1.04 -13.58 10.28
N TYR A 423 2.16 -13.08 10.81
CA TYR A 423 3.49 -13.23 10.21
C TYR A 423 4.20 -14.46 10.79
N ASN A 424 4.13 -15.59 10.08
CA ASN A 424 4.58 -16.88 10.57
C ASN A 424 5.99 -17.21 10.08
N GLU A 425 7.00 -16.74 10.81
CA GLU A 425 8.43 -16.93 10.49
C GLU A 425 8.80 -18.39 10.18
N LYS A 426 8.19 -19.37 10.88
CA LYS A 426 8.47 -20.80 10.69
C LYS A 426 8.04 -21.34 9.31
N ASN A 427 7.22 -20.60 8.57
CA ASN A 427 6.79 -20.92 7.20
C ASN A 427 7.28 -19.91 6.16
N ILE A 428 8.03 -18.88 6.56
CA ILE A 428 8.58 -17.86 5.66
C ILE A 428 10.06 -18.12 5.44
N THR A 429 10.46 -18.25 4.18
CA THR A 429 11.86 -18.14 3.77
C THR A 429 12.09 -16.78 3.13
N ILE A 430 13.26 -16.19 3.34
CA ILE A 430 13.68 -14.95 2.68
C ILE A 430 14.73 -15.32 1.63
N ALA A 431 14.57 -14.80 0.42
CA ALA A 431 15.51 -14.95 -0.68
C ALA A 431 16.29 -13.65 -0.91
N THR A 432 17.45 -13.78 -1.54
CA THR A 432 18.21 -12.66 -2.09
C THR A 432 17.95 -12.53 -3.59
N THR A 433 17.93 -11.29 -4.09
CA THR A 433 17.83 -10.97 -5.53
C THR A 433 19.01 -10.08 -5.93
N TYR A 434 19.75 -10.47 -6.97
CA TYR A 434 20.66 -9.58 -7.68
C TYR A 434 19.84 -8.64 -8.58
N MET A 435 19.96 -7.32 -8.38
CA MET A 435 19.47 -6.32 -9.33
C MET A 435 20.65 -5.91 -10.20
N LEU A 436 20.60 -6.27 -11.49
CA LEU A 436 21.71 -6.19 -12.44
C LEU A 436 21.37 -5.26 -13.62
N PRO A 437 22.37 -4.63 -14.27
CA PRO A 437 22.16 -3.99 -15.57
C PRO A 437 21.77 -5.03 -16.64
N VAL A 438 21.01 -4.61 -17.67
CA VAL A 438 20.78 -5.45 -18.85
C VAL A 438 22.10 -5.83 -19.53
N ASN A 439 22.14 -7.02 -20.15
CA ASN A 439 23.34 -7.55 -20.78
C ASN A 439 23.85 -6.63 -21.91
N GLY A 440 25.12 -6.24 -21.83
CA GLY A 440 25.77 -5.32 -22.78
C GLY A 440 25.61 -3.83 -22.47
N TYR A 441 24.92 -3.44 -21.38
CA TYR A 441 24.71 -2.02 -21.06
C TYR A 441 26.03 -1.26 -20.82
N LYS A 442 26.06 0.00 -21.25
CA LYS A 442 27.20 0.93 -21.10
C LYS A 442 26.86 2.10 -20.19
N PHE A 443 27.58 2.23 -19.08
CA PHE A 443 27.49 3.39 -18.18
C PHE A 443 28.56 4.41 -18.53
N THR A 444 28.16 5.60 -19.00
CA THR A 444 29.08 6.75 -19.10
C THR A 444 29.28 7.34 -17.70
N LEU A 445 30.52 7.32 -17.21
CA LEU A 445 30.92 7.89 -15.93
C LEU A 445 31.41 9.34 -16.12
N GLY A 446 31.27 10.17 -15.09
CA GLY A 446 31.84 11.52 -15.07
C GLY A 446 33.36 11.50 -15.32
N GLY A 447 33.84 12.40 -16.19
CA GLY A 447 35.24 12.47 -16.58
C GLY A 447 36.17 12.88 -15.43
N ILE A 448 37.41 12.39 -15.46
CA ILE A 448 38.44 12.67 -14.45
C ILE A 448 39.47 13.63 -15.04
N ALA A 449 39.60 14.81 -14.43
CA ALA A 449 40.72 15.72 -14.69
C ALA A 449 41.94 15.30 -13.86
N SER A 450 43.03 14.95 -14.53
CA SER A 450 44.31 14.64 -13.90
C SER A 450 44.94 15.90 -13.30
N ASN A 451 45.19 15.90 -12.00
CA ASN A 451 45.89 16.98 -11.33
C ASN A 451 47.41 16.82 -11.50
N GLU A 452 48.11 17.86 -11.98
CA GLU A 452 49.52 17.87 -12.39
C GLU A 452 50.51 17.31 -11.35
N LYS A 453 50.13 17.30 -10.08
CA LYS A 453 50.98 16.89 -8.96
C LYS A 453 51.20 15.38 -8.85
N TYR A 454 50.44 14.56 -9.59
CA TYR A 454 50.53 13.10 -9.57
C TYR A 454 50.50 12.49 -10.98
N LEU A 455 51.25 11.41 -11.19
CA LEU A 455 51.11 10.53 -12.36
C LEU A 455 49.82 9.73 -12.21
N ASN A 456 48.69 10.32 -12.60
CA ASN A 456 47.39 9.68 -12.49
C ASN A 456 47.25 8.64 -13.60
N PHE A 457 47.50 7.38 -13.29
CA PHE A 457 47.24 6.26 -14.20
C PHE A 457 45.76 6.21 -14.59
N THR A 458 45.47 5.75 -15.81
CA THR A 458 44.08 5.42 -16.19
C THR A 458 43.64 4.20 -15.38
N THR A 459 42.45 4.26 -14.77
CA THR A 459 41.98 3.20 -13.86
C THR A 459 40.58 2.67 -14.19
N CYS A 460 40.39 1.39 -13.87
CA CYS A 460 39.10 0.73 -13.78
C CYS A 460 38.90 0.20 -12.36
N LYS A 461 37.65 0.07 -11.90
CA LYS A 461 37.36 -0.67 -10.66
C LYS A 461 37.57 -2.16 -10.91
N ARG A 462 38.13 -2.92 -9.97
CA ARG A 462 38.34 -4.38 -10.14
C ARG A 462 37.05 -5.16 -9.90
N THR A 463 36.29 -4.84 -8.86
CA THR A 463 34.96 -5.41 -8.62
C THR A 463 33.92 -4.39 -8.17
N TYR A 464 32.68 -4.63 -8.61
CA TYR A 464 31.47 -4.09 -8.01
C TYR A 464 30.90 -5.15 -7.05
N ASP A 465 31.37 -5.05 -5.80
CA ASP A 465 31.01 -5.93 -4.68
C ASP A 465 31.15 -7.42 -5.01
N LYS A 466 30.03 -8.15 -4.97
CA LYS A 466 29.88 -9.57 -5.27
C LYS A 466 29.08 -9.81 -6.55
N TRP A 467 28.78 -8.76 -7.33
CA TRP A 467 27.85 -8.83 -8.47
C TRP A 467 28.48 -8.55 -9.84
N GLY A 468 29.62 -7.85 -9.90
CA GLY A 468 30.40 -7.65 -11.13
C GLY A 468 31.91 -7.73 -10.89
N LYS A 469 32.64 -8.44 -11.77
CA LYS A 469 34.11 -8.53 -11.79
C LYS A 469 34.62 -8.06 -13.16
N ILE A 470 35.67 -7.25 -13.18
CA ILE A 470 36.30 -6.82 -14.45
C ILE A 470 36.91 -8.01 -15.21
N ILE A 471 36.79 -8.00 -16.55
CA ILE A 471 37.30 -9.03 -17.46
C ILE A 471 38.23 -8.47 -18.55
N SER A 472 38.04 -7.22 -18.98
CA SER A 472 38.91 -6.53 -19.93
C SER A 472 38.88 -5.02 -19.76
N MET A 473 39.93 -4.36 -20.24
CA MET A 473 40.10 -2.90 -20.24
C MET A 473 40.53 -2.47 -21.64
N ASN A 474 39.83 -1.49 -22.22
CA ASN A 474 40.13 -0.93 -23.53
C ASN A 474 40.44 0.57 -23.39
N LEU A 475 41.51 1.04 -24.02
CA LEU A 475 41.90 2.44 -24.02
C LEU A 475 42.01 2.97 -25.45
N ALA A 476 41.27 4.04 -25.75
CA ALA A 476 41.27 4.72 -27.03
C ALA A 476 41.65 6.20 -26.85
N SER A 477 42.57 6.72 -27.68
CA SER A 477 42.93 8.14 -27.67
C SER A 477 41.98 8.95 -28.56
N GLU A 478 41.56 10.13 -28.10
CA GLU A 478 40.85 11.06 -28.97
C GLU A 478 41.85 11.67 -29.99
N GLY A 479 41.74 11.27 -31.26
CA GLY A 479 42.52 11.85 -32.37
C GLY A 479 43.84 11.17 -32.77
N SER A 480 44.15 9.95 -32.28
CA SER A 480 45.29 9.16 -32.80
C SER A 480 44.85 8.09 -33.80
N THR A 481 45.73 7.75 -34.74
CA THR A 481 45.66 6.55 -35.59
C THR A 481 46.27 5.31 -34.91
N ASP A 482 47.03 5.49 -33.83
CA ASP A 482 47.59 4.37 -33.06
C ASP A 482 46.46 3.58 -32.39
N GLY A 483 46.52 2.26 -32.51
CA GLY A 483 45.39 1.38 -32.25
C GLY A 483 44.92 1.36 -30.79
N ASN A 484 43.62 1.06 -30.62
CA ASN A 484 43.00 0.81 -29.32
C ASN A 484 43.79 -0.22 -28.49
N ILE A 485 44.22 0.16 -27.29
CA ILE A 485 44.97 -0.73 -26.39
C ILE A 485 43.97 -1.62 -25.66
N PHE A 486 43.89 -2.89 -26.08
CA PHE A 486 42.92 -3.85 -25.56
C PHE A 486 43.55 -4.92 -24.67
N ILE A 487 43.34 -4.78 -23.36
CA ILE A 487 43.92 -5.66 -22.33
C ILE A 487 42.90 -6.74 -21.96
N LYS A 488 43.24 -7.99 -22.27
CA LYS A 488 42.50 -9.20 -21.85
C LYS A 488 43.03 -9.70 -20.49
N ASP A 489 42.15 -10.36 -19.74
CA ASP A 489 42.41 -10.96 -18.43
C ASP A 489 43.10 -10.05 -17.41
N VAL A 490 42.43 -8.93 -17.11
CA VAL A 490 42.76 -8.01 -16.01
C VAL A 490 42.50 -8.60 -14.60
N SER A 491 42.62 -9.93 -14.43
CA SER A 491 42.42 -10.62 -13.15
C SER A 491 43.58 -10.42 -12.17
N ASN A 492 44.81 -10.35 -12.68
CA ASN A 492 46.07 -10.35 -11.92
C ASN A 492 46.97 -9.19 -12.39
N ASN A 493 48.06 -8.91 -11.65
CA ASN A 493 49.09 -7.98 -12.13
C ASN A 493 49.81 -8.56 -13.36
N ASN A 494 50.22 -7.70 -14.29
CA ASN A 494 51.14 -8.02 -15.38
C ASN A 494 52.06 -6.81 -15.65
N GLU A 495 52.78 -6.79 -16.77
CA GLU A 495 53.70 -5.69 -17.12
C GLU A 495 52.96 -4.37 -17.46
N ASP A 496 51.72 -4.46 -17.95
CA ASP A 496 50.89 -3.31 -18.33
C ASP A 496 49.98 -2.80 -17.20
N ILE A 497 49.61 -3.66 -16.23
CA ILE A 497 48.62 -3.33 -15.19
C ILE A 497 49.07 -3.66 -13.76
N MET A 498 48.82 -2.70 -12.87
CA MET A 498 48.95 -2.85 -11.41
C MET A 498 47.57 -2.88 -10.77
N ILE A 499 47.28 -3.91 -9.98
CA ILE A 499 46.06 -4.01 -9.19
C ILE A 499 46.36 -3.59 -7.74
N LYS A 500 45.64 -2.57 -7.25
CA LYS A 500 45.74 -2.07 -5.87
C LYS A 500 44.39 -1.52 -5.40
N ASP A 501 44.02 -1.72 -4.13
CA ASP A 501 42.87 -1.08 -3.47
C ASP A 501 41.53 -1.16 -4.24
N ASN A 502 41.24 -2.33 -4.83
CA ASN A 502 40.09 -2.61 -5.71
C ASN A 502 40.05 -1.77 -7.01
N MET A 503 41.19 -1.28 -7.46
CA MET A 503 41.40 -0.64 -8.76
C MET A 503 42.40 -1.46 -9.60
N VAL A 504 42.22 -1.41 -10.92
CA VAL A 504 43.19 -1.85 -11.93
C VAL A 504 43.71 -0.60 -12.60
N ALA A 505 45.01 -0.34 -12.51
CA ALA A 505 45.68 0.83 -13.07
C ALA A 505 46.60 0.42 -14.21
N TYR A 506 46.49 1.08 -15.36
CA TYR A 506 47.41 0.88 -16.49
C TYR A 506 48.70 1.68 -16.28
N MET A 507 49.85 1.04 -16.43
CA MET A 507 51.15 1.55 -15.96
C MET A 507 51.93 2.39 -16.97
N HIS A 508 51.61 2.31 -18.26
CA HIS A 508 52.31 3.10 -19.28
C HIS A 508 51.77 4.53 -19.35
N LEU A 509 52.66 5.46 -19.70
CA LEU A 509 52.31 6.88 -19.86
C LEU A 509 51.74 7.14 -21.26
N PHE A 510 50.93 8.19 -21.35
CA PHE A 510 50.33 8.64 -22.60
C PHE A 510 50.79 10.05 -22.96
N ASN A 511 51.08 10.26 -24.24
CA ASN A 511 51.38 11.58 -24.80
C ASN A 511 50.10 12.35 -25.21
N PHE A 512 48.92 11.85 -24.82
CA PHE A 512 47.62 12.32 -25.27
C PHE A 512 46.86 13.08 -24.17
N THR A 513 46.18 14.15 -24.54
CA THR A 513 45.39 14.99 -23.61
C THR A 513 44.10 14.34 -23.14
N ARG A 514 43.55 13.38 -23.90
CA ARG A 514 42.25 12.75 -23.63
C ARG A 514 42.20 11.28 -24.00
N ILE A 515 41.69 10.47 -23.08
CA ILE A 515 41.64 9.01 -23.23
C ILE A 515 40.27 8.49 -22.81
N HIS A 516 39.64 7.74 -23.70
CA HIS A 516 38.41 7.02 -23.46
C HIS A 516 38.76 5.63 -22.91
N VAL A 517 38.47 5.39 -21.64
CA VAL A 517 38.71 4.12 -20.96
C VAL A 517 37.38 3.38 -20.88
N THR A 518 37.31 2.20 -21.50
CA THR A 518 36.16 1.29 -21.44
C THR A 518 36.52 0.06 -20.62
N CYS A 519 35.99 -0.04 -19.40
CA CYS A 519 36.16 -1.19 -18.52
C CYS A 519 34.99 -2.15 -18.75
N THR A 520 35.23 -3.43 -19.05
CA THR A 520 34.17 -4.43 -19.24
C THR A 520 34.14 -5.41 -18.08
N TYR A 521 32.94 -5.75 -17.61
CA TYR A 521 32.68 -6.56 -16.43
C TYR A 521 31.79 -7.76 -16.76
N GLU A 522 32.06 -8.90 -16.14
CA GLU A 522 31.17 -10.07 -16.09
C GLU A 522 30.39 -10.07 -14.77
N THR A 523 29.10 -10.40 -14.84
CA THR A 523 28.22 -10.56 -13.67
C THR A 523 28.23 -11.98 -13.12
N ILE A 524 27.69 -12.18 -11.93
CA ILE A 524 27.53 -13.51 -11.30
C ILE A 524 26.73 -14.53 -12.15
N ILE A 525 26.00 -14.08 -13.17
CA ILE A 525 25.23 -14.92 -14.11
C ILE A 525 25.82 -14.96 -15.54
N LYS A 526 27.06 -14.51 -15.71
CA LYS A 526 27.79 -14.46 -17.00
C LYS A 526 27.18 -13.54 -18.08
N THR A 527 26.34 -12.58 -17.68
CA THR A 527 26.07 -11.41 -18.52
C THR A 527 27.16 -10.36 -18.36
N THR A 528 27.29 -9.44 -19.30
CA THR A 528 28.29 -8.37 -19.24
C THR A 528 27.66 -6.98 -19.09
N PHE A 529 28.45 -6.03 -18.61
CA PHE A 529 28.19 -4.59 -18.73
C PHE A 529 29.55 -3.87 -18.85
N ALA A 530 29.54 -2.59 -19.25
CA ALA A 530 30.75 -1.79 -19.33
C ALA A 530 30.58 -0.41 -18.67
N THR A 531 31.69 0.18 -18.25
CA THR A 531 31.79 1.58 -17.84
C THR A 531 32.74 2.32 -18.76
N GLU A 532 32.29 3.45 -19.31
CA GLU A 532 33.08 4.33 -20.18
C GLU A 532 33.40 5.61 -19.43
N GLN A 533 34.68 5.98 -19.35
CA GLN A 533 35.13 7.17 -18.62
C GLN A 533 36.22 7.91 -19.40
N ILE A 534 36.12 9.23 -19.47
CA ILE A 534 37.10 10.09 -20.13
C ILE A 534 38.10 10.59 -19.07
N TYR A 535 39.37 10.27 -19.28
CA TYR A 535 40.48 10.84 -18.52
C TYR A 535 41.08 12.00 -19.30
N GLN A 536 41.28 13.14 -18.64
CA GLN A 536 41.91 14.33 -19.22
C GLN A 536 43.27 14.55 -18.57
N PHE A 537 44.33 14.61 -19.38
CA PHE A 537 45.70 14.76 -18.94
C PHE A 537 46.28 16.12 -19.34
N PRO A 538 47.05 16.79 -18.45
CA PRO A 538 47.82 17.96 -18.84
C PRO A 538 48.86 17.55 -19.89
N LEU A 539 49.12 18.43 -20.86
CA LEU A 539 50.16 18.21 -21.87
C LEU A 539 51.52 18.01 -21.19
N ILE A 540 52.11 16.82 -21.37
CA ILE A 540 53.45 16.51 -20.89
C ILE A 540 54.45 17.35 -21.70
N SER A 541 54.92 18.46 -21.13
CA SER A 541 56.10 19.13 -21.66
C SER A 541 57.33 18.24 -21.43
N HIS A 542 58.28 18.27 -22.38
CA HIS A 542 59.26 17.19 -22.60
C HIS A 542 60.25 16.88 -21.46
N ASN A 543 60.22 17.63 -20.35
CA ASN A 543 61.20 17.57 -19.25
C ASN A 543 60.92 16.50 -18.16
N ILE A 544 59.89 15.65 -18.30
CA ILE A 544 59.52 14.68 -17.25
C ILE A 544 60.45 13.46 -17.16
N THR A 545 61.24 13.14 -18.20
CA THR A 545 62.21 12.03 -18.19
C THR A 545 63.19 12.09 -17.00
N ASN A 546 63.62 13.31 -16.64
CA ASN A 546 64.48 13.55 -15.48
C ASN A 546 63.77 13.42 -14.12
N ARG A 547 62.43 13.49 -14.07
CA ARG A 547 61.64 13.22 -12.85
C ARG A 547 61.42 11.73 -12.62
N ILE A 548 61.08 10.97 -13.66
CA ILE A 548 60.77 9.53 -13.53
C ILE A 548 61.98 8.74 -12.99
N ASN A 549 63.18 9.03 -13.50
CA ASN A 549 64.42 8.41 -13.01
C ASN A 549 64.73 8.73 -11.53
N ASN A 550 64.31 9.89 -11.04
CA ASN A 550 64.46 10.26 -9.63
C ASN A 550 63.38 9.61 -8.73
N VAL A 551 62.15 9.42 -9.22
CA VAL A 551 61.11 8.69 -8.47
C VAL A 551 61.44 7.19 -8.37
N LYS A 552 61.88 6.54 -9.46
CA LYS A 552 62.34 5.14 -9.40
C LYS A 552 63.56 4.94 -8.50
N LYS A 553 64.47 5.93 -8.38
CA LYS A 553 65.59 5.88 -7.41
C LYS A 553 65.18 6.09 -5.95
N ASN A 554 64.09 6.81 -5.68
CA ASN A 554 63.64 7.09 -4.32
C ASN A 554 62.61 6.10 -3.77
N GLY A 555 61.90 5.34 -4.63
CA GLY A 555 60.96 4.30 -4.19
C GLY A 555 61.60 3.30 -3.21
N ASN A 556 62.84 2.88 -3.47
CA ASN A 556 63.59 1.94 -2.63
C ASN A 556 64.33 2.59 -1.45
N LYS A 557 64.07 3.86 -1.11
CA LYS A 557 64.74 4.58 0.00
C LYS A 557 63.81 5.06 1.12
N ILE A 558 62.50 4.98 0.93
CA ILE A 558 61.53 5.47 1.90
C ILE A 558 61.28 4.44 3.02
N ASP A 559 61.29 3.15 2.69
CA ASP A 559 61.06 2.07 3.65
C ASP A 559 62.18 1.97 4.71
N ASP A 560 63.45 2.12 4.32
CA ASP A 560 64.60 2.12 5.26
C ASP A 560 64.49 3.23 6.31
N ILE A 561 64.05 4.42 5.91
CA ILE A 561 63.89 5.56 6.83
C ILE A 561 62.77 5.27 7.84
N HIS A 562 61.64 4.74 7.39
CA HIS A 562 60.55 4.36 8.30
C HIS A 562 60.93 3.19 9.22
N LEU A 563 61.67 2.19 8.72
CA LEU A 563 62.17 1.08 9.52
C LEU A 563 63.17 1.56 10.59
N TYR A 564 64.06 2.50 10.24
CA TYR A 564 65.01 3.10 11.18
C TYR A 564 64.30 3.94 12.27
N TRP A 565 63.29 4.74 11.90
CA TRP A 565 62.50 5.50 12.89
C TRP A 565 61.67 4.59 13.81
N ILE A 566 61.09 3.50 13.29
CA ILE A 566 60.39 2.50 14.10
C ILE A 566 61.36 1.81 15.07
N GLY A 567 62.55 1.41 14.58
CA GLY A 567 63.60 0.82 15.41
C GLY A 567 64.05 1.76 16.54
N ALA A 568 64.34 3.03 16.21
CA ALA A 568 64.71 4.05 17.19
C ALA A 568 63.59 4.32 18.22
N PHE A 569 62.33 4.33 17.80
CA PHE A 569 61.18 4.47 18.71
C PHE A 569 61.03 3.26 19.64
N CYS A 570 61.19 2.03 19.14
CA CYS A 570 61.20 0.82 19.96
C CYS A 570 62.35 0.81 20.98
N ILE A 571 63.56 1.23 20.59
CA ILE A 571 64.72 1.31 21.49
C ILE A 571 64.48 2.35 22.59
N THR A 572 64.03 3.56 22.24
CA THR A 572 63.74 4.60 23.24
C THR A 572 62.60 4.21 24.17
N ALA A 573 61.54 3.56 23.67
CA ALA A 573 60.46 3.03 24.49
C ALA A 573 60.93 1.94 25.48
N MET A 574 61.80 1.02 25.05
CA MET A 574 62.41 0.00 25.92
C MET A 574 63.26 0.63 27.04
N ILE A 575 64.05 1.66 26.73
CA ILE A 575 64.83 2.42 27.71
C ILE A 575 63.89 3.12 28.71
N LEU A 576 62.81 3.74 28.24
CA LEU A 576 61.83 4.43 29.09
C LEU A 576 61.10 3.45 30.03
N ILE A 577 60.74 2.26 29.54
CA ILE A 577 60.17 1.17 30.35
C ILE A 577 61.17 0.67 31.40
N ALA A 578 62.46 0.52 31.04
CA ALA A 578 63.51 0.13 31.99
C ALA A 578 63.73 1.19 33.08
N ILE A 579 63.69 2.48 32.75
CA ILE A 579 63.74 3.59 33.71
C ILE A 579 62.53 3.57 34.64
N ILE A 580 61.31 3.40 34.12
CA ILE A 580 60.09 3.30 34.94
C ILE A 580 60.14 2.07 35.86
N ALA A 581 60.59 0.91 35.35
CA ALA A 581 60.71 -0.33 36.12
C ALA A 581 61.75 -0.21 37.25
N SER A 582 62.92 0.37 36.97
CA SER A 582 63.96 0.61 37.99
C SER A 582 63.53 1.63 39.05
N ILE A 583 62.87 2.74 38.66
CA ILE A 583 62.25 3.69 39.61
C ILE A 583 61.20 2.98 40.48
N TYR A 584 60.36 2.11 39.89
CA TYR A 584 59.35 1.34 40.63
C TYR A 584 59.99 0.37 41.63
N ILE A 585 61.04 -0.35 41.23
CA ILE A 585 61.80 -1.26 42.09
C ILE A 585 62.49 -0.49 43.23
N MET A 586 63.14 0.65 42.94
CA MET A 586 63.77 1.49 43.96
C MET A 586 62.76 2.07 44.96
N ARG A 587 61.57 2.49 44.50
CA ARG A 587 60.47 2.92 45.40
C ARG A 587 59.95 1.76 46.27
N LYS A 588 59.90 0.54 45.74
CA LYS A 588 59.47 -0.66 46.49
C LYS A 588 60.52 -1.18 47.48
N GLY A 589 61.79 -0.77 47.32
CA GLY A 589 62.91 -1.20 48.17
C GLY A 589 63.06 -0.49 49.53
N ARG A 590 62.29 0.58 49.82
CA ARG A 590 62.47 1.43 51.02
C ARG A 590 61.35 1.37 52.07
N VAL A 591 60.73 0.20 52.30
CA VAL A 591 59.88 -0.04 53.49
C VAL A 591 60.07 -1.45 54.05
N LYS A 592 60.95 -1.61 55.06
CA LYS A 592 60.99 -2.75 56.00
C LYS A 592 61.67 -2.35 57.31
N SER A 593 61.33 -3.10 58.38
CA SER A 593 61.73 -2.92 59.79
C SER A 593 61.02 -1.76 60.50
N GLY A 594 60.43 -1.94 61.68
CA GLY A 594 60.24 -3.18 62.47
C GLY A 594 59.13 -2.96 63.52
N GLY A 595 58.80 -3.91 64.42
CA GLY A 595 59.12 -5.35 64.48
C GLY A 595 57.82 -6.13 64.77
N THR A 596 57.71 -7.13 65.65
CA THR A 596 58.69 -7.94 66.40
C THR A 596 57.97 -9.22 66.86
N ASN A 597 58.66 -10.37 66.92
CA ASN A 597 58.22 -11.65 67.52
C ASN A 597 56.98 -12.37 66.90
N GLY A 598 56.92 -13.70 66.86
CA GLY A 598 58.01 -14.66 67.09
C GLY A 598 57.59 -16.15 67.08
N SER A 599 58.62 -17.02 66.98
CA SER A 599 58.67 -18.40 67.50
C SER A 599 57.81 -19.52 66.87
N LYS A 600 58.51 -20.42 66.15
CA LYS A 600 58.35 -21.92 66.14
C LYS A 600 57.07 -22.52 65.50
N LYS A 601 57.08 -23.76 64.99
CA LYS A 601 58.10 -24.60 64.28
C LYS A 601 57.36 -25.87 63.77
N SER A 602 57.85 -26.51 62.71
CA SER A 602 57.51 -27.91 62.32
C SER A 602 56.09 -28.18 61.80
N ALA A 603 55.80 -29.22 61.02
CA ALA A 603 56.48 -29.82 59.85
C ALA A 603 55.54 -30.87 59.19
N LYS A 604 55.74 -31.15 57.88
CA LYS A 604 55.27 -32.34 57.12
C LYS A 604 53.75 -32.62 57.09
N GLY A 605 53.26 -33.18 55.97
CA GLY A 605 52.00 -33.95 56.02
C GLY A 605 51.15 -33.98 54.76
N SER A 606 51.63 -34.69 53.74
CA SER A 606 50.82 -35.33 52.69
C SER A 606 49.36 -35.68 53.06
N GLY A 607 48.42 -35.37 52.16
CA GLY A 607 47.54 -36.43 51.62
C GLY A 607 46.02 -36.26 51.76
N LYS A 608 45.37 -36.27 50.59
CA LYS A 608 44.10 -36.96 50.26
C LYS A 608 42.81 -36.70 51.06
N ASP A 609 41.86 -36.13 50.29
CA ASP A 609 40.54 -36.69 50.01
C ASP A 609 39.33 -36.56 50.96
N VAL A 610 38.16 -36.46 50.29
CA VAL A 610 36.84 -37.02 50.64
C VAL A 610 35.88 -36.25 51.58
N LYS A 611 34.71 -35.93 50.99
CA LYS A 611 33.37 -35.62 51.56
C LYS A 611 33.17 -34.31 52.35
N GLY A 612 32.18 -33.52 51.91
CA GLY A 612 31.39 -32.60 52.77
C GLY A 612 30.22 -33.37 53.44
N PRO A 613 28.98 -32.83 53.57
CA PRO A 613 28.44 -31.54 53.09
C PRO A 613 27.57 -30.81 54.16
N LYS A 614 26.58 -30.01 53.74
CA LYS A 614 25.54 -29.27 54.54
C LYS A 614 26.07 -27.95 55.15
N LYS A 615 25.37 -26.79 55.10
CA LYS A 615 24.05 -26.41 55.68
C LYS A 615 24.09 -26.61 57.22
N THR A 616 23.70 -25.69 58.12
CA THR A 616 22.76 -24.53 58.11
C THR A 616 23.08 -23.65 59.36
N ALA A 617 22.50 -22.48 59.75
CA ALA A 617 21.35 -21.67 59.31
C ALA A 617 21.42 -20.18 59.77
N LYS A 618 20.50 -19.36 59.24
CA LYS A 618 19.74 -18.22 59.83
C LYS A 618 20.17 -17.60 61.19
N GLY A 619 20.17 -16.26 61.25
CA GLY A 619 20.08 -15.45 62.48
C GLY A 619 20.72 -14.05 62.33
N ASN A 620 20.10 -12.91 62.00
CA ASN A 620 18.72 -12.36 61.99
C ASN A 620 18.45 -11.33 63.12
N LYS A 621 18.22 -10.06 62.72
CA LYS A 621 17.64 -8.90 63.46
C LYS A 621 18.46 -8.09 64.51
N LYS A 622 18.59 -6.77 64.19
CA LYS A 622 18.26 -5.57 65.02
C LYS A 622 19.18 -5.19 66.23
N THR A 623 19.31 -3.93 66.70
CA THR A 623 18.98 -2.55 66.19
C THR A 623 19.66 -1.43 67.02
N ALA A 624 20.07 -0.33 66.36
CA ALA A 624 20.07 1.07 66.84
C ALA A 624 20.02 1.98 65.58
N LYS A 625 19.14 2.99 65.43
CA LYS A 625 19.18 4.39 65.94
C LYS A 625 20.47 5.14 65.56
N THR A 626 20.45 6.34 64.96
CA THR A 626 19.36 7.29 64.58
C THR A 626 19.78 8.07 63.28
N THR A 627 19.19 9.13 62.71
CA THR A 627 18.22 10.17 63.15
C THR A 627 17.35 10.74 61.99
N LEU A 628 16.87 11.99 62.13
CA LEU A 628 16.14 12.92 61.23
C LEU A 628 16.71 13.09 59.79
N GLY A 629 15.94 13.55 58.77
CA GLY A 629 14.49 13.86 58.72
C GLY A 629 14.03 14.60 57.44
N GLY A 630 12.70 14.67 57.18
CA GLY A 630 12.01 15.53 56.18
C GLY A 630 12.19 15.15 54.69
N LYS A 631 11.21 14.70 53.88
CA LYS A 631 9.84 15.18 53.56
C LYS A 631 9.81 16.63 53.01
N SER A 632 9.02 16.95 51.98
CA SER A 632 7.75 16.32 51.55
C SER A 632 7.55 16.18 50.02
N SER A 633 6.47 15.49 49.65
CA SER A 633 5.90 15.37 48.31
C SER A 633 4.52 16.04 48.27
N MET A 634 4.08 16.58 47.12
CA MET A 634 2.64 16.78 46.87
C MET A 634 2.26 16.64 45.40
N SER A 635 1.05 16.13 45.18
CA SER A 635 0.36 16.08 43.89
C SER A 635 -0.50 17.33 43.69
N GLY A 636 -0.64 17.81 42.45
CA GLY A 636 -1.55 18.89 42.10
C GLY A 636 -2.16 18.69 40.71
N SER A 637 -3.48 18.59 40.63
CA SER A 637 -4.26 18.61 39.38
C SER A 637 -4.89 19.98 39.21
N ILE A 638 -4.67 20.64 38.08
CA ILE A 638 -5.37 21.86 37.69
C ILE A 638 -5.88 21.71 36.25
N ALA A 639 -7.09 22.21 36.00
CA ALA A 639 -7.71 22.24 34.68
C ALA A 639 -7.64 23.65 34.07
N SER A 640 -7.88 23.73 32.75
CA SER A 640 -8.39 24.89 32.01
C SER A 640 -7.98 26.30 32.45
N ASP A 641 -7.32 27.03 31.55
CA ASP A 641 -7.84 28.35 31.20
C ASP A 641 -7.57 28.74 29.74
N MET A 642 -8.29 29.76 29.25
CA MET A 642 -8.19 30.29 27.89
C MET A 642 -7.52 31.66 27.87
N SER A 643 -6.58 31.86 26.94
CA SER A 643 -6.18 33.19 26.49
C SER A 643 -5.98 33.23 24.97
N LYS A 644 -6.12 34.43 24.39
CA LYS A 644 -6.13 34.69 22.93
C LYS A 644 -4.82 35.36 22.48
N SER A 645 -4.65 35.45 21.16
CA SER A 645 -3.56 36.09 20.40
C SER A 645 -2.38 35.15 20.08
N GLY A 646 -1.88 35.09 18.83
CA GLY A 646 -2.39 35.76 17.63
C GLY A 646 -1.59 35.46 16.34
N THR A 647 -2.27 35.65 15.19
CA THR A 647 -1.72 35.97 13.85
C THR A 647 -0.74 35.01 13.15
N SER A 648 -1.17 34.45 12.00
CA SER A 648 -0.36 33.79 10.93
C SER A 648 0.42 32.51 11.34
N VAL A 649 0.68 31.51 10.50
CA VAL A 649 0.89 31.43 9.04
C VAL A 649 0.18 30.19 8.44
N SER A 650 -0.10 30.23 7.13
CA SER A 650 -0.65 29.09 6.37
C SER A 650 0.33 27.90 6.29
N ASN A 651 -0.06 26.72 6.80
CA ASN A 651 0.71 25.49 6.64
C ASN A 651 -0.06 24.41 5.88
N THR A 652 0.30 24.26 4.60
CA THR A 652 -0.17 23.22 3.70
C THR A 652 0.41 21.87 4.10
N SER A 653 -0.44 20.91 4.51
CA SER A 653 -0.02 19.53 4.81
C SER A 653 -0.49 18.55 3.72
N ALA A 654 0.36 18.38 2.70
CA ALA A 654 0.08 17.47 1.58
C ALA A 654 0.29 15.99 1.97
N SER A 655 -0.64 15.13 1.53
CA SER A 655 -0.49 13.66 1.54
C SER A 655 -1.18 13.04 0.32
N GLY A 656 -0.93 13.61 -0.85
CA GLY A 656 -1.49 13.17 -2.12
C GLY A 656 -0.70 12.02 -2.74
N ILE A 657 -1.13 10.78 -2.53
CA ILE A 657 -0.67 9.63 -3.34
C ILE A 657 -1.25 9.78 -4.75
N SER A 658 -0.42 10.23 -5.70
CA SER A 658 -0.80 10.47 -7.08
C SER A 658 -1.04 9.15 -7.84
N THR A 659 -2.28 8.91 -8.23
CA THR A 659 -2.68 7.82 -9.14
C THR A 659 -3.25 8.42 -10.42
N SER A 660 -2.36 8.89 -11.28
CA SER A 660 -2.70 9.62 -12.51
C SER A 660 -2.59 8.72 -13.75
N ILE A 661 -3.67 7.98 -14.05
CA ILE A 661 -3.91 7.40 -15.37
C ILE A 661 -5.27 7.90 -15.86
N VAL A 662 -5.26 8.88 -16.76
CA VAL A 662 -6.41 9.29 -17.56
C VAL A 662 -5.97 9.16 -19.03
N PRO A 663 -6.66 8.35 -19.87
CA PRO A 663 -6.28 8.20 -21.26
C PRO A 663 -6.54 9.49 -22.04
N ASN A 664 -5.53 9.97 -22.76
CA ASN A 664 -5.58 11.25 -23.46
C ASN A 664 -6.15 11.07 -24.88
N ASN A 665 -7.37 11.53 -25.12
CA ASN A 665 -8.07 11.40 -26.41
C ASN A 665 -7.46 12.32 -27.49
N LYS A 666 -6.42 11.84 -28.19
CA LYS A 666 -5.98 12.46 -29.44
C LYS A 666 -6.99 12.19 -30.56
N LYS A 667 -7.63 13.25 -31.05
CA LYS A 667 -8.27 13.25 -32.39
C LYS A 667 -7.21 12.84 -33.42
N VAL A 668 -7.50 11.83 -34.23
CA VAL A 668 -6.80 11.56 -35.49
C VAL A 668 -7.75 11.91 -36.63
N THR A 669 -7.31 12.81 -37.51
CA THR A 669 -8.09 13.26 -38.67
C THR A 669 -7.64 12.48 -39.90
N THR A 670 -8.44 11.52 -40.34
CA THR A 670 -8.20 10.75 -41.57
C THR A 670 -9.43 10.75 -42.46
N GLY A 671 -9.59 11.80 -43.27
CA GLY A 671 -10.59 11.83 -44.33
C GLY A 671 -10.11 11.01 -45.53
N LYS A 672 -10.87 9.98 -45.93
CA LYS A 672 -10.70 9.33 -47.24
C LYS A 672 -12.06 8.92 -47.82
N LYS A 673 -12.44 9.53 -48.94
CA LYS A 673 -13.61 9.12 -49.74
C LYS A 673 -13.33 7.78 -50.43
N ILE A 674 -14.22 6.80 -50.30
CA ILE A 674 -14.58 5.84 -51.36
C ILE A 674 -16.12 5.69 -51.30
N ALA A 675 -16.76 5.47 -52.44
CA ALA A 675 -18.21 5.57 -52.61
C ALA A 675 -18.95 4.21 -52.60
N ASN A 676 -20.27 4.30 -52.44
CA ASN A 676 -21.31 3.42 -53.00
C ASN A 676 -21.02 1.91 -53.16
N ASN A 677 -21.85 1.07 -52.53
CA ASN A 677 -22.80 0.32 -53.35
C ASN A 677 -24.07 -0.20 -52.64
N LYS A 678 -25.04 -0.51 -53.52
CA LYS A 678 -26.44 -0.88 -53.35
C LYS A 678 -26.81 -1.90 -52.26
N LYS A 679 -28.02 -1.69 -51.71
CA LYS A 679 -28.91 -2.72 -51.12
C LYS A 679 -29.24 -3.80 -52.18
N PRO A 680 -29.63 -5.02 -51.77
CA PRO A 680 -31.09 -5.24 -51.69
C PRO A 680 -31.53 -6.15 -50.52
N ASP A 681 -32.80 -6.03 -50.13
CA ASP A 681 -33.51 -7.11 -49.43
C ASP A 681 -33.91 -8.20 -50.45
N PRO A 682 -34.29 -9.40 -49.99
CA PRO A 682 -35.68 -9.76 -50.27
C PRO A 682 -36.45 -10.33 -49.06
N LYS A 683 -37.79 -10.25 -49.18
CA LYS A 683 -38.78 -10.75 -48.22
C LYS A 683 -39.01 -12.25 -48.42
N SER A 684 -39.42 -12.97 -47.36
CA SER A 684 -40.77 -13.61 -47.22
C SER A 684 -40.76 -14.71 -46.12
N LYS A 685 -41.81 -14.86 -45.31
CA LYS A 685 -42.90 -15.89 -45.36
C LYS A 685 -42.43 -17.35 -45.20
N THR A 686 -43.13 -18.27 -44.52
CA THR A 686 -44.35 -18.26 -43.66
C THR A 686 -44.51 -19.61 -42.94
N ASN A 687 -45.06 -19.61 -41.72
CA ASN A 687 -45.80 -20.74 -41.07
C ASN A 687 -44.98 -22.06 -40.83
N THR A 688 -45.44 -23.10 -40.11
CA THR A 688 -46.75 -23.44 -39.50
C THR A 688 -46.57 -24.32 -38.23
N LYS A 689 -47.64 -24.48 -37.43
CA LYS A 689 -48.07 -25.64 -36.59
C LYS A 689 -47.12 -26.86 -36.55
N SER A 690 -46.59 -27.31 -35.40
CA SER A 690 -47.23 -27.95 -34.22
C SER A 690 -47.57 -29.45 -34.36
N SER A 691 -46.95 -30.29 -33.51
CA SER A 691 -47.44 -31.63 -33.16
C SER A 691 -46.76 -32.16 -31.89
N ASP A 692 -47.52 -32.60 -30.89
CA ASP A 692 -47.02 -33.39 -29.77
C ASP A 692 -46.60 -34.80 -30.22
N THR A 693 -45.60 -35.40 -29.56
CA THR A 693 -45.61 -36.85 -29.30
C THR A 693 -44.73 -37.22 -28.11
N LYS A 694 -45.23 -38.10 -27.25
CA LYS A 694 -44.48 -38.67 -26.11
C LYS A 694 -43.69 -39.90 -26.59
N GLY A 695 -42.37 -39.89 -26.44
CA GLY A 695 -41.50 -41.06 -26.63
C GLY A 695 -40.75 -41.42 -25.35
N LYS A 696 -40.64 -42.72 -25.02
CA LYS A 696 -39.97 -43.21 -23.79
C LYS A 696 -38.56 -43.74 -24.06
N SER A 697 -37.83 -43.86 -22.94
CA SER A 697 -36.69 -44.77 -22.70
C SER A 697 -35.27 -44.31 -23.07
N PRO A 698 -34.24 -44.83 -22.36
CA PRO A 698 -32.90 -44.23 -22.34
C PRO A 698 -31.85 -45.06 -23.10
N LEU A 699 -30.70 -44.44 -23.38
CA LEU A 699 -29.47 -45.15 -23.74
C LEU A 699 -28.29 -44.71 -22.88
N LYS A 700 -27.46 -45.69 -22.49
CA LYS A 700 -26.27 -45.51 -21.65
C LYS A 700 -25.09 -45.09 -22.52
N GLY A 701 -24.47 -43.95 -22.22
CA GLY A 701 -23.23 -43.50 -22.88
C GLY A 701 -22.03 -43.54 -21.93
N PHE A 702 -21.21 -44.59 -21.99
CA PHE A 702 -19.90 -44.61 -21.35
C PHE A 702 -18.91 -43.74 -22.15
N PHE A 703 -18.14 -42.88 -21.49
CA PHE A 703 -16.82 -42.48 -21.99
C PHE A 703 -15.76 -42.63 -20.90
N LYS A 704 -14.78 -43.50 -21.18
CA LYS A 704 -13.74 -43.94 -20.25
C LYS A 704 -12.41 -43.96 -21.01
N LEU A 705 -11.72 -42.83 -21.08
CA LEU A 705 -10.42 -42.72 -21.75
C LEU A 705 -9.28 -42.68 -20.73
N LYS A 706 -8.30 -43.59 -20.91
CA LYS A 706 -7.09 -43.71 -20.08
C LYS A 706 -5.97 -42.83 -20.64
N LYS A 707 -5.07 -42.42 -19.74
CA LYS A 707 -3.74 -41.90 -20.07
C LYS A 707 -2.96 -42.85 -20.99
N LYS A 708 -2.22 -42.27 -21.95
CA LYS A 708 -0.80 -42.48 -22.23
C LYS A 708 -0.32 -41.30 -23.12
N LYS A 709 0.96 -40.95 -23.16
CA LYS A 709 2.12 -41.57 -22.51
C LYS A 709 2.88 -40.53 -21.69
#